data_AF-A0A966HJ99-F1
#
_entry.id   AF-A0A966HJ99-F1
#
_cell.length_a   1.000
_cell.length_b   1.000
_cell.length_c   1.000
_cell.angle_alpha   90.00
_cell.angle_beta   90.00
_cell.angle_gamma   90.00
#
_symmetry.space_group_name_H-M   'P 1'
#
loop_
_entity.id
_entity.type
_entity.pdbx_description
1 polymer ?
#
loop_
_entity_poly.entity_id
_entity_poly.type
_entity_poly.pdbx_seq_one_letter_code
_entity_poly.pdbx_strand_id
1 'polypeptide(L)'
;MEFTPGEAGMINKITQITHLSRFKNFSSTNDNISLGRTNLIYAPNGRGKSSLSDIVASFAVNDTQLLQKRISKVYPGSLEVTVQYGAPAQTARFTSGNWSANPTDAVCLVFNKDFIQKNIHTVTVEHDHKKRLHGLIVGEGAIAAKQDVTNKREAHELAKREQREIGTGFEALSLGGVTLDEFVKKAPGDAVALEVEKAKLETQVKALGEPEKIKTKPGLSILSKLSADFTDLEETCNNTVQGGSQEAIELLQQHITSHIRSNEKEAKEFIAAAVKAQGSKETASCALCGQDLSADAKAIVDAMFVIFNASYTQLRKDISDRVEELDEIDAARADAQAQTVIEANTVKHEDWLKYIDTAGSLDVGDLTKLAENVVKKQGGLIKQLTAKREDTSIVIDTELTDFKLSIDAYNQQVEQYNTRAELINEAIQKYKDAIDVSKKQVIEEKIADAKTAIARCGEPGRDLVKRATDNAKVLVDTEAAYKKALQDFATAQEAIINQHKDTINTALEYCGAKFRIDGLQQGTRGNSTEPYIEYSLELQGGEQDAQLTASSGLGDILSDGERNLLAFAFFWSLVVHQDLSKTIVIFDDPLSSIDRDWRTCLAEKLKELHDNGLDQLFVLTHYDDFAQVACRIISGMKELTIEDKGVANGHWIDGVSIEDIVRDEQFARIKMLELYVGDPTTQHPGHVQAEIRKALESALKHKYYQKLQALINGNAGWLRDYIKHVDVKPILQANGSYQELSNLCTAGGWANHDNPSATTFDQSAAQNYARRTLKVLEEL
;
A
#
# COMPACT_ATOMS: atom_id res chain seq x y z
N MET A 1 21.00 -39.06 -28.62
CA MET A 1 21.21 -38.88 -27.18
C MET A 1 20.24 -39.82 -26.50
N GLU A 2 20.74 -40.86 -25.83
CA GLU A 2 19.88 -41.68 -24.97
C GLU A 2 19.40 -40.80 -23.82
N PHE A 3 18.09 -40.55 -23.78
CA PHE A 3 17.41 -39.91 -22.65
C PHE A 3 17.59 -40.84 -21.44
N THR A 4 18.19 -40.36 -20.36
CA THR A 4 18.08 -40.97 -19.03
C THR A 4 16.93 -40.29 -18.29
N PRO A 5 15.73 -40.90 -18.20
CA PRO A 5 14.59 -40.34 -17.47
C PRO A 5 14.89 -40.29 -15.96
N GLY A 6 14.10 -39.53 -15.21
CA GLY A 6 14.25 -39.32 -13.77
C GLY A 6 14.00 -40.58 -12.93
N GLU A 7 14.96 -41.50 -12.88
CA GLU A 7 14.85 -42.76 -12.12
C GLU A 7 14.70 -42.57 -10.61
N ALA A 8 14.78 -41.36 -10.05
CA ALA A 8 14.73 -41.13 -8.60
C ALA A 8 13.33 -41.35 -7.98
N GLY A 9 12.25 -41.25 -8.77
CA GLY A 9 10.86 -41.30 -8.29
C GLY A 9 10.03 -42.51 -8.74
N MET A 10 10.46 -43.23 -9.78
CA MET A 10 9.69 -44.30 -10.42
C MET A 10 9.38 -45.46 -9.44
N ILE A 11 8.14 -45.97 -9.45
CA ILE A 11 7.74 -47.10 -8.62
C ILE A 11 8.22 -48.40 -9.26
N ASN A 12 9.07 -49.15 -8.56
CA ASN A 12 9.61 -50.42 -9.05
C ASN A 12 8.73 -51.62 -8.69
N LYS A 13 8.10 -51.59 -7.51
CA LYS A 13 7.36 -52.74 -6.99
C LYS A 13 6.43 -52.35 -5.84
N ILE A 14 5.29 -53.04 -5.73
CA ILE A 14 4.46 -53.00 -4.52
C ILE A 14 4.59 -54.36 -3.85
N THR A 15 5.31 -54.42 -2.73
CA THR A 15 5.73 -55.70 -2.12
C THR A 15 4.79 -56.18 -1.02
N GLN A 16 3.99 -55.28 -0.44
CA GLN A 16 3.05 -55.63 0.63
C GLN A 16 1.82 -54.73 0.59
N ILE A 17 0.63 -55.33 0.75
CA ILE A 17 -0.65 -54.64 0.96
C ILE A 17 -1.45 -55.42 2.01
N THR A 18 -1.70 -54.83 3.18
CA THR A 18 -2.48 -55.43 4.26
C THR A 18 -3.71 -54.57 4.58
N HIS A 19 -4.86 -55.21 4.82
CA HIS A 19 -6.09 -54.56 5.27
C HIS A 19 -6.57 -53.36 4.41
N LEU A 20 -6.36 -53.39 3.09
CA LEU A 20 -6.83 -52.37 2.15
C LEU A 20 -7.93 -52.93 1.24
N SER A 21 -9.16 -52.39 1.33
CA SER A 21 -10.29 -52.78 0.48
C SER A 21 -10.51 -54.30 0.45
N ARG A 22 -10.06 -54.99 -0.61
CA ARG A 22 -10.18 -56.45 -0.79
C ARG A 22 -8.85 -57.20 -0.64
N PHE A 23 -7.75 -56.50 -0.37
CA PHE A 23 -6.47 -57.06 0.02
C PHE A 23 -6.48 -57.36 1.52
N LYS A 24 -6.21 -58.61 1.88
CA LYS A 24 -6.10 -59.04 3.28
C LYS A 24 -4.66 -58.90 3.77
N ASN A 25 -3.75 -59.61 3.12
CA ASN A 25 -2.34 -59.74 3.52
C ASN A 25 -1.45 -60.11 2.32
N PHE A 26 -1.57 -59.38 1.23
CA PHE A 26 -0.69 -59.57 0.08
C PHE A 26 0.76 -59.25 0.46
N SER A 27 1.67 -60.17 0.16
CA SER A 27 3.12 -60.00 0.32
C SER A 27 3.85 -60.84 -0.72
N SER A 28 4.68 -60.20 -1.54
CA SER A 28 5.46 -60.90 -2.56
C SER A 28 6.74 -60.13 -2.88
N THR A 29 7.83 -60.88 -3.02
CA THR A 29 9.13 -60.38 -3.51
C THR A 29 9.48 -60.95 -4.88
N ASN A 30 8.57 -61.67 -5.55
CA ASN A 30 8.81 -62.27 -6.86
C ASN A 30 9.00 -61.20 -7.94
N ASP A 31 9.95 -61.37 -8.86
CA ASP A 31 10.26 -60.38 -9.90
C ASP A 31 9.18 -60.28 -10.98
N ASN A 32 8.27 -61.26 -11.03
CA ASN A 32 7.11 -61.24 -11.93
C ASN A 32 6.11 -60.11 -11.65
N ILE A 33 6.14 -59.49 -10.46
CA ILE A 33 5.32 -58.31 -10.12
C ILE A 33 6.10 -56.98 -10.23
N SER A 34 7.24 -56.99 -10.92
CA SER A 34 8.00 -55.76 -11.19
C SER A 34 7.20 -54.79 -12.07
N LEU A 35 7.25 -53.52 -11.70
CA LEU A 35 6.71 -52.41 -12.46
C LEU A 35 7.82 -51.79 -13.30
N GLY A 36 7.48 -51.31 -14.49
CA GLY A 36 8.37 -50.58 -15.39
C GLY A 36 7.81 -49.20 -15.71
N ARG A 37 8.36 -48.55 -16.75
CA ARG A 37 7.85 -47.26 -17.26
C ARG A 37 6.40 -47.34 -17.74
N THR A 38 5.93 -48.52 -18.14
CA THR A 38 4.56 -48.72 -18.58
C THR A 38 4.01 -50.05 -18.10
N ASN A 39 2.84 -50.00 -17.47
CA ASN A 39 2.26 -51.12 -16.73
C ASN A 39 0.79 -51.28 -17.12
N LEU A 40 0.40 -52.51 -17.46
CA LEU A 40 -0.98 -52.89 -17.73
C LEU A 40 -1.44 -53.85 -16.63
N ILE A 41 -2.51 -53.48 -15.93
CA ILE A 41 -3.12 -54.28 -14.89
C ILE A 41 -4.51 -54.70 -15.35
N TYR A 42 -4.62 -55.95 -15.80
CA TYR A 42 -5.89 -56.55 -16.17
C TYR A 42 -6.52 -57.26 -14.98
N ALA A 43 -7.75 -56.89 -14.63
CA ALA A 43 -8.51 -57.67 -13.66
C ALA A 43 -10.03 -57.48 -13.81
N PRO A 44 -10.84 -58.52 -13.55
CA PRO A 44 -12.29 -58.39 -13.45
C PRO A 44 -12.74 -57.29 -12.48
N ASN A 45 -13.97 -56.82 -12.65
CA ASN A 45 -14.54 -55.81 -11.76
C ASN A 45 -14.62 -56.33 -10.31
N GLY A 46 -14.34 -55.44 -9.35
CA GLY A 46 -14.36 -55.77 -7.92
C GLY A 46 -13.08 -56.40 -7.36
N ARG A 47 -12.05 -56.63 -8.18
CA ARG A 47 -10.77 -57.24 -7.74
C ARG A 47 -9.81 -56.30 -7.03
N GLY A 48 -9.98 -54.98 -7.15
CA GLY A 48 -9.16 -53.99 -6.43
C GLY A 48 -8.29 -53.07 -7.30
N LYS A 49 -8.56 -52.97 -8.61
CA LYS A 49 -7.86 -52.06 -9.54
C LYS A 49 -7.80 -50.61 -9.02
N SER A 50 -8.94 -50.01 -8.69
CA SER A 50 -8.97 -48.64 -8.14
C SER A 50 -8.25 -48.50 -6.79
N SER A 51 -8.14 -49.58 -6.00
CA SER A 51 -7.32 -49.55 -4.78
C SER A 51 -5.83 -49.48 -5.11
N LEU A 52 -5.39 -50.12 -6.19
CA LEU A 52 -4.02 -50.03 -6.69
C LEU A 52 -3.73 -48.63 -7.26
N SER A 53 -4.66 -48.07 -8.03
CA SER A 53 -4.59 -46.67 -8.49
C SER A 53 -4.39 -45.70 -7.32
N ASP A 54 -5.17 -45.86 -6.24
CA ASP A 54 -5.07 -45.00 -5.07
C ASP A 54 -3.78 -45.22 -4.25
N ILE A 55 -3.18 -46.42 -4.27
CA ILE A 55 -1.84 -46.64 -3.70
C ILE A 55 -0.80 -45.82 -4.45
N VAL A 56 -0.78 -45.93 -5.79
CA VAL A 56 0.20 -45.21 -6.63
C VAL A 56 0.02 -43.70 -6.46
N ALA A 57 -1.21 -43.20 -6.55
CA ALA A 57 -1.49 -41.78 -6.38
C ALA A 57 -1.15 -41.27 -4.96
N SER A 58 -1.56 -41.99 -3.91
CA SER A 58 -1.26 -41.62 -2.53
C SER A 58 0.24 -41.56 -2.26
N PHE A 59 1.00 -42.50 -2.82
CA PHE A 59 2.45 -42.52 -2.70
C PHE A 59 3.10 -41.35 -3.45
N ALA A 60 2.69 -41.11 -4.70
CA ALA A 60 3.31 -40.11 -5.56
C ALA A 60 3.14 -38.68 -5.04
N VAL A 61 1.93 -38.30 -4.60
CA VAL A 61 1.63 -36.91 -4.14
C VAL A 61 1.45 -36.78 -2.63
N ASN A 62 1.75 -37.84 -1.87
CA ASN A 62 1.59 -37.91 -0.41
C ASN A 62 0.16 -37.58 0.10
N ASP A 63 -0.87 -37.86 -0.71
CA ASP A 63 -2.27 -37.74 -0.26
C ASP A 63 -2.70 -39.01 0.48
N THR A 64 -2.55 -38.99 1.80
CA THR A 64 -2.87 -40.14 2.67
C THR A 64 -4.37 -40.42 2.77
N GLN A 65 -5.24 -39.46 2.41
CA GLN A 65 -6.69 -39.64 2.51
C GLN A 65 -7.22 -40.67 1.51
N LEU A 66 -6.56 -40.82 0.36
CA LEU A 66 -6.91 -41.80 -0.67
C LEU A 66 -6.89 -43.23 -0.09
N LEU A 67 -5.88 -43.53 0.72
CA LEU A 67 -5.75 -44.83 1.38
C LEU A 67 -6.64 -44.98 2.62
N GLN A 68 -6.79 -43.92 3.41
CA GLN A 68 -7.64 -43.96 4.62
C GLN A 68 -9.12 -44.22 4.28
N LYS A 69 -9.61 -43.69 3.16
CA LYS A 69 -10.99 -43.96 2.66
C LYS A 69 -11.20 -45.42 2.22
N ARG A 70 -10.12 -46.17 2.03
CA ARG A 70 -10.11 -47.54 1.51
C ARG A 70 -9.72 -48.61 2.52
N ILE A 71 -9.61 -48.28 3.81
CA ILE A 71 -9.40 -49.26 4.89
C ILE A 71 -10.42 -50.40 4.74
N SER A 72 -9.94 -51.64 4.79
CA SER A 72 -10.79 -52.80 4.53
C SER A 72 -11.86 -52.94 5.62
N LYS A 73 -13.12 -52.97 5.18
CA LYS A 73 -14.26 -53.36 6.03
C LYS A 73 -14.48 -54.88 6.05
N VAL A 74 -13.86 -55.61 5.11
CA VAL A 74 -13.99 -57.07 4.96
C VAL A 74 -12.94 -57.80 5.79
N TYR A 75 -11.73 -57.23 5.86
CA TYR A 75 -10.61 -57.74 6.63
C TYR A 75 -10.18 -56.67 7.64
N PRO A 76 -10.84 -56.54 8.79
CA PRO A 76 -10.51 -55.51 9.77
C PRO A 76 -9.07 -55.70 10.28
N GLY A 77 -8.34 -54.59 10.43
CA GLY A 77 -6.96 -54.58 10.92
C GLY A 77 -6.26 -53.27 10.57
N SER A 78 -4.95 -53.21 10.84
CA SER A 78 -4.12 -52.04 10.55
C SER A 78 -3.70 -52.03 9.09
N LEU A 79 -4.03 -50.96 8.37
CA LEU A 79 -3.62 -50.76 6.99
C LEU A 79 -2.10 -50.56 6.90
N GLU A 80 -1.42 -51.40 6.12
CA GLU A 80 -0.02 -51.20 5.75
C GLU A 80 0.20 -51.43 4.25
N VAL A 81 1.05 -50.60 3.65
CA VAL A 81 1.47 -50.74 2.25
C VAL A 81 2.98 -50.56 2.18
N THR A 82 3.69 -51.42 1.44
CA THR A 82 5.13 -51.26 1.18
C THR A 82 5.39 -51.15 -0.31
N VAL A 83 6.11 -50.09 -0.68
CA VAL A 83 6.47 -49.75 -2.07
C VAL A 83 7.99 -49.66 -2.18
N GLN A 84 8.53 -50.23 -3.26
CA GLN A 84 9.91 -50.00 -3.68
C GLN A 84 9.94 -49.04 -4.86
N TYR A 85 10.82 -48.05 -4.81
CA TYR A 85 10.88 -46.97 -5.82
C TYR A 85 12.31 -46.45 -5.99
N GLY A 86 12.59 -45.77 -7.09
CA GLY A 86 13.87 -45.10 -7.32
C GLY A 86 14.99 -46.00 -7.86
N ALA A 87 16.08 -45.38 -8.34
CA ALA A 87 17.36 -46.02 -8.61
C ALA A 87 18.51 -45.24 -7.92
N PRO A 88 19.22 -45.83 -6.93
CA PRO A 88 19.04 -47.17 -6.37
C PRO A 88 17.70 -47.34 -5.64
N ALA A 89 17.19 -48.57 -5.62
CA ALA A 89 15.87 -48.87 -5.06
C ALA A 89 15.79 -48.56 -3.55
N GLN A 90 14.83 -47.72 -3.18
CA GLN A 90 14.45 -47.36 -1.83
C GLN A 90 13.15 -48.04 -1.42
N THR A 91 12.87 -48.12 -0.11
CA THR A 91 11.63 -48.69 0.42
C THR A 91 10.83 -47.65 1.17
N ALA A 92 9.58 -47.44 0.78
CA ALA A 92 8.60 -46.63 1.49
C ALA A 92 7.53 -47.51 2.11
N ARG A 93 7.12 -47.18 3.34
CA ARG A 93 6.05 -47.87 4.06
C ARG A 93 4.97 -46.89 4.47
N PHE A 94 3.72 -47.21 4.16
CA PHE A 94 2.56 -46.55 4.73
C PHE A 94 2.16 -47.29 5.99
N THR A 95 2.35 -46.68 7.16
CA THR A 95 1.91 -47.21 8.45
C THR A 95 1.40 -46.07 9.32
N SER A 96 0.45 -46.36 10.22
CA SER A 96 -0.12 -45.33 11.13
C SER A 96 -0.64 -44.08 10.40
N GLY A 97 -1.15 -44.25 9.17
CA GLY A 97 -1.74 -43.17 8.37
C GLY A 97 -0.77 -42.27 7.61
N ASN A 98 0.54 -42.56 7.60
CA ASN A 98 1.55 -41.75 6.92
C ASN A 98 2.56 -42.61 6.13
N TRP A 99 3.12 -42.04 5.06
CA TRP A 99 4.25 -42.62 4.33
C TRP A 99 5.57 -42.33 5.06
N SER A 100 6.46 -43.32 5.15
CA SER A 100 7.80 -43.16 5.72
C SER A 100 8.74 -42.37 4.81
N ALA A 101 8.47 -42.39 3.51
CA ALA A 101 9.16 -41.65 2.46
C ALA A 101 8.26 -41.63 1.22
N ASN A 102 8.41 -40.61 0.38
CA ASN A 102 7.71 -40.45 -0.90
C ASN A 102 8.55 -39.57 -1.84
N PRO A 103 8.29 -39.57 -3.15
CA PRO A 103 8.94 -38.65 -4.08
C PRO A 103 8.59 -37.19 -3.74
N THR A 104 9.54 -36.27 -3.85
CA THR A 104 9.32 -34.83 -3.53
C THR A 104 8.76 -34.03 -4.71
N ASP A 105 9.07 -34.44 -5.93
CA ASP A 105 8.83 -33.66 -7.16
C ASP A 105 7.90 -34.38 -8.15
N ALA A 106 7.30 -35.50 -7.75
CA ALA A 106 6.43 -36.28 -8.63
C ALA A 106 5.04 -35.65 -8.75
N VAL A 107 4.54 -35.57 -9.98
CA VAL A 107 3.14 -35.20 -10.28
C VAL A 107 2.38 -36.50 -10.56
N CYS A 108 1.17 -36.67 -10.03
CA CYS A 108 0.33 -37.82 -10.36
C CYS A 108 -1.04 -37.37 -10.85
N LEU A 109 -1.38 -37.77 -12.07
CA LEU A 109 -2.69 -37.51 -12.69
C LEU A 109 -3.45 -38.81 -12.88
N VAL A 110 -4.70 -38.85 -12.40
CA VAL A 110 -5.55 -40.04 -12.45
C VAL A 110 -6.79 -39.77 -13.27
N PHE A 111 -6.94 -40.50 -14.38
CA PHE A 111 -8.16 -40.54 -15.18
C PHE A 111 -9.04 -41.69 -14.68
N ASN A 112 -10.09 -41.34 -13.94
CA ASN A 112 -11.07 -42.28 -13.40
C ASN A 112 -12.47 -41.65 -13.37
N LYS A 113 -13.47 -42.40 -12.93
CA LYS A 113 -14.86 -41.90 -12.80
C LYS A 113 -14.97 -40.65 -11.93
N ASP A 114 -14.17 -40.57 -10.86
CA ASP A 114 -14.12 -39.43 -9.96
C ASP A 114 -13.63 -38.15 -10.68
N PHE A 115 -12.59 -38.26 -11.52
CA PHE A 115 -12.08 -37.16 -12.32
C PHE A 115 -13.15 -36.64 -13.29
N ILE A 116 -13.81 -37.56 -14.00
CA ILE A 116 -14.89 -37.22 -14.94
C ILE A 116 -16.01 -36.50 -14.20
N GLN A 117 -16.51 -37.06 -13.10
CA GLN A 117 -17.61 -36.48 -12.32
C GLN A 117 -17.25 -35.10 -11.73
N LYS A 118 -16.03 -34.93 -11.22
CA LYS A 118 -15.64 -33.70 -10.50
C LYS A 118 -15.31 -32.54 -11.43
N ASN A 119 -14.94 -32.80 -12.68
CA ASN A 119 -14.40 -31.79 -13.59
C ASN A 119 -15.24 -31.62 -14.86
N ILE A 120 -15.98 -32.66 -15.28
CA ILE A 120 -16.61 -32.75 -16.61
C ILE A 120 -17.98 -33.44 -16.44
N HIS A 121 -18.96 -32.71 -15.89
CA HIS A 121 -20.29 -33.28 -15.66
C HIS A 121 -21.20 -33.09 -16.87
N THR A 122 -21.92 -34.18 -17.18
CA THR A 122 -22.67 -34.36 -18.41
C THR A 122 -23.92 -33.48 -18.52
N VAL A 123 -24.96 -33.75 -17.71
CA VAL A 123 -26.28 -33.10 -17.82
C VAL A 123 -26.19 -31.59 -17.56
N THR A 124 -25.51 -31.20 -16.48
CA THR A 124 -25.49 -29.81 -16.01
C THR A 124 -24.09 -29.39 -15.57
N VAL A 125 -23.54 -28.36 -16.20
CA VAL A 125 -22.26 -27.77 -15.79
C VAL A 125 -22.49 -26.73 -14.69
N GLU A 126 -22.29 -27.16 -13.45
CA GLU A 126 -22.32 -26.29 -12.27
C GLU A 126 -21.10 -25.36 -12.15
N HIS A 127 -21.25 -24.29 -11.37
CA HIS A 127 -20.19 -23.31 -11.14
C HIS A 127 -18.93 -23.91 -10.51
N ASP A 128 -19.07 -24.87 -9.60
CA ASP A 128 -17.92 -25.55 -8.97
C ASP A 128 -17.08 -26.33 -9.98
N HIS A 129 -17.70 -26.88 -11.04
CA HIS A 129 -16.98 -27.53 -12.13
C HIS A 129 -16.16 -26.51 -12.93
N LYS A 130 -16.77 -25.38 -13.29
CA LYS A 130 -16.09 -24.28 -14.00
C LYS A 130 -14.89 -23.72 -13.21
N LYS A 131 -15.01 -23.67 -11.88
CA LYS A 131 -13.92 -23.22 -10.98
C LYS A 131 -12.77 -24.24 -10.92
N ARG A 132 -13.08 -25.53 -10.78
CA ARG A 132 -12.04 -26.58 -10.77
C ARG A 132 -11.28 -26.64 -12.09
N LEU A 133 -12.00 -26.50 -13.21
CA LEU A 133 -11.40 -26.45 -14.53
C LEU A 133 -10.45 -25.24 -14.69
N HIS A 134 -10.81 -24.07 -14.14
CA HIS A 134 -9.89 -22.92 -14.08
C HIS A 134 -8.62 -23.24 -13.31
N GLY A 135 -8.73 -23.83 -12.13
CA GLY A 135 -7.58 -24.23 -11.33
C GLY A 135 -6.65 -25.22 -12.06
N LEU A 136 -7.22 -26.16 -12.83
CA LEU A 136 -6.45 -27.15 -13.57
C LEU A 136 -5.74 -26.57 -14.82
N ILE A 137 -6.39 -25.64 -15.54
CA ILE A 137 -5.84 -25.06 -16.78
C ILE A 137 -4.90 -23.89 -16.49
N VAL A 138 -5.23 -23.04 -15.51
CA VAL A 138 -4.53 -21.77 -15.28
C VAL A 138 -3.59 -21.82 -14.07
N GLY A 139 -3.78 -22.80 -13.17
CA GLY A 139 -3.16 -22.84 -11.84
C GLY A 139 -1.65 -22.68 -11.81
N GLU A 140 -0.93 -23.18 -12.83
CA GLU A 140 0.53 -23.23 -12.81
C GLU A 140 1.24 -22.52 -13.97
N GLY A 141 0.67 -22.47 -15.18
CA GLY A 141 1.33 -21.78 -16.31
C GLY A 141 1.50 -20.26 -16.07
N ALA A 142 0.60 -19.64 -15.32
CA ALA A 142 0.52 -18.17 -15.19
C ALA A 142 1.37 -17.57 -14.03
N ILE A 143 2.19 -18.38 -13.34
CA ILE A 143 2.82 -18.00 -12.05
C ILE A 143 3.71 -16.76 -12.15
N ALA A 144 4.62 -16.71 -13.14
CA ALA A 144 5.59 -15.62 -13.25
C ALA A 144 4.92 -14.27 -13.46
N ALA A 145 3.92 -14.20 -14.36
CA ALA A 145 3.16 -12.98 -14.61
C ALA A 145 2.30 -12.58 -13.41
N LYS A 146 1.72 -13.55 -12.68
CA LYS A 146 1.00 -13.29 -11.43
C LYS A 146 1.91 -12.72 -10.33
N GLN A 147 3.14 -13.23 -10.23
CA GLN A 147 4.13 -12.73 -9.29
C GLN A 147 4.55 -11.31 -9.65
N ASP A 148 4.74 -11.00 -10.94
CA ASP A 148 5.06 -9.64 -11.37
C ASP A 148 3.94 -8.65 -11.03
N VAL A 149 2.67 -8.99 -11.27
CA VAL A 149 1.51 -8.18 -10.84
C VAL A 149 1.56 -7.89 -9.34
N THR A 150 1.88 -8.90 -8.52
CA THR A 150 2.00 -8.75 -7.06
C THR A 150 3.13 -7.77 -6.71
N ASN A 151 4.32 -7.96 -7.28
CA ASN A 151 5.47 -7.10 -7.04
C ASN A 151 5.21 -5.64 -7.47
N LYS A 152 4.61 -5.42 -8.65
CA LYS A 152 4.29 -4.07 -9.15
C LYS A 152 3.19 -3.40 -8.34
N ARG A 153 2.21 -4.16 -7.86
CA ARG A 153 1.17 -3.66 -6.94
C ARG A 153 1.79 -3.15 -5.64
N GLU A 154 2.67 -3.94 -5.03
CA GLU A 154 3.35 -3.54 -3.79
C GLU A 154 4.16 -2.26 -3.97
N ALA A 155 4.91 -2.14 -5.07
CA ALA A 155 5.64 -0.91 -5.40
C ALA A 155 4.71 0.30 -5.58
N HIS A 156 3.56 0.12 -6.24
CA HIS A 156 2.57 1.20 -6.43
C HIS A 156 1.89 1.60 -5.11
N GLU A 157 1.56 0.65 -4.24
CA GLU A 157 1.01 0.94 -2.91
C GLU A 157 2.01 1.67 -2.01
N LEU A 158 3.31 1.38 -2.13
CA LEU A 158 4.36 2.12 -1.42
C LEU A 158 4.42 3.58 -1.89
N ALA A 159 4.40 3.83 -3.20
CA ALA A 159 4.37 5.18 -3.76
C ALA A 159 3.10 5.96 -3.36
N LYS A 160 1.95 5.29 -3.27
CA LYS A 160 0.71 5.87 -2.75
C LYS A 160 0.79 6.22 -1.26
N ARG A 161 1.43 5.37 -0.45
CA ARG A 161 1.66 5.64 0.96
C ARG A 161 2.53 6.88 1.14
N GLU A 162 3.64 6.93 0.41
CA GLU A 162 4.53 8.09 0.39
C GLU A 162 3.78 9.36 -0.03
N GLN A 163 2.91 9.30 -1.05
CA GLN A 163 2.08 10.43 -1.45
C GLN A 163 1.15 10.93 -0.33
N ARG A 164 0.60 10.02 0.49
CA ARG A 164 -0.23 10.39 1.65
C ARG A 164 0.61 11.02 2.75
N GLU A 165 1.80 10.48 3.03
CA GLU A 165 2.72 11.05 4.01
C GLU A 165 3.20 12.45 3.62
N ILE A 166 3.49 12.69 2.34
CA ILE A 166 3.78 14.02 1.79
C ILE A 166 2.59 14.96 2.03
N GLY A 167 1.36 14.50 1.77
CA GLY A 167 0.14 15.26 2.03
C GLY A 167 -0.01 15.65 3.50
N THR A 168 0.14 14.69 4.42
CA THR A 168 0.10 14.93 5.87
C THR A 168 1.23 15.86 6.33
N GLY A 169 2.44 15.69 5.80
CA GLY A 169 3.57 16.57 6.07
C GLY A 169 3.31 18.01 5.61
N PHE A 170 2.58 18.18 4.51
CA PHE A 170 2.22 19.50 3.98
C PHE A 170 1.15 20.17 4.84
N GLU A 171 0.11 19.42 5.23
CA GLU A 171 -0.92 19.89 6.15
C GLU A 171 -0.33 20.34 7.50
N ALA A 172 0.70 19.65 8.01
CA ALA A 172 1.38 20.02 9.24
C ALA A 172 2.07 21.39 9.18
N LEU A 173 2.43 21.89 7.99
CA LEU A 173 2.98 23.24 7.82
C LEU A 173 1.94 24.35 8.04
N SER A 174 0.64 24.01 8.09
CA SER A 174 -0.46 24.94 8.39
C SER A 174 -0.51 26.17 7.47
N LEU A 175 -0.20 25.96 6.18
CA LEU A 175 -0.19 26.99 5.15
C LEU A 175 -1.59 27.09 4.52
N GLY A 176 -2.43 27.98 5.05
CA GLY A 176 -3.79 28.18 4.55
C GLY A 176 -3.82 28.77 3.13
N GLY A 177 -4.68 28.24 2.27
CA GLY A 177 -4.95 28.80 0.93
C GLY A 177 -3.91 28.49 -0.15
N VAL A 178 -2.88 27.68 0.15
CA VAL A 178 -1.84 27.26 -0.80
C VAL A 178 -1.93 25.75 -1.02
N THR A 179 -1.86 25.32 -2.27
CA THR A 179 -1.81 23.89 -2.63
C THR A 179 -0.39 23.34 -2.57
N LEU A 180 -0.24 22.03 -2.40
CA LEU A 180 1.08 21.37 -2.42
C LEU A 180 1.86 21.68 -3.71
N ASP A 181 1.17 21.73 -4.86
CA ASP A 181 1.78 22.01 -6.16
C ASP A 181 2.30 23.46 -6.25
N GLU A 182 1.54 24.43 -5.74
CA GLU A 182 2.00 25.83 -5.62
C GLU A 182 3.19 25.96 -4.67
N PHE A 183 3.18 25.22 -3.55
CA PHE A 183 4.29 25.21 -2.59
C PHE A 183 5.58 24.63 -3.20
N VAL A 184 5.47 23.52 -3.94
CA VAL A 184 6.59 22.89 -4.65
C VAL A 184 7.21 23.83 -5.69
N LYS A 185 6.38 24.59 -6.41
CA LYS A 185 6.82 25.56 -7.43
C LYS A 185 7.43 26.84 -6.85
N LYS A 186 7.18 27.15 -5.58
CA LYS A 186 7.69 28.37 -4.95
C LYS A 186 9.20 28.25 -4.68
N ALA A 187 9.95 29.26 -5.09
CA ALA A 187 11.39 29.32 -4.85
C ALA A 187 11.71 29.64 -3.39
N PRO A 188 12.77 29.07 -2.80
CA PRO A 188 13.26 29.48 -1.48
C PRO A 188 13.84 30.91 -1.55
N GLY A 189 13.51 31.74 -0.56
CA GLY A 189 14.06 33.08 -0.38
C GLY A 189 15.05 33.17 0.79
N ASP A 190 15.38 34.40 1.20
CA ASP A 190 16.15 34.66 2.42
C ASP A 190 15.23 34.63 3.64
N ALA A 191 15.40 33.64 4.51
CA ALA A 191 14.55 33.44 5.68
C ALA A 191 14.60 34.61 6.67
N VAL A 192 15.77 35.26 6.82
CA VAL A 192 15.93 36.38 7.77
C VAL A 192 15.18 37.60 7.25
N ALA A 193 15.34 37.91 5.96
CA ALA A 193 14.63 39.02 5.34
C ALA A 193 13.10 38.82 5.39
N LEU A 194 12.63 37.59 5.10
CA LEU A 194 11.20 37.26 5.11
C LEU A 194 10.58 37.31 6.51
N GLU A 195 11.27 36.88 7.57
CA GLU A 195 10.76 37.01 8.94
C GLU A 195 10.69 38.48 9.39
N VAL A 196 11.66 39.31 9.00
CA VAL A 196 11.62 40.76 9.24
C VAL A 196 10.42 41.39 8.52
N GLU A 197 10.18 41.03 7.26
CA GLU A 197 9.03 41.53 6.50
C GLU A 197 7.70 41.08 7.11
N LYS A 198 7.57 39.79 7.47
CA LYS A 198 6.39 39.24 8.14
C LYS A 198 6.08 39.97 9.45
N ALA A 199 7.08 40.19 10.31
CA ALA A 199 6.88 40.90 11.58
C ALA A 199 6.37 42.35 11.39
N LYS A 200 6.86 43.04 10.35
CA LYS A 200 6.36 44.37 9.97
C LYS A 200 4.90 44.31 9.52
N LEU A 201 4.55 43.36 8.64
CA LEU A 201 3.17 43.20 8.15
C LEU A 201 2.20 42.81 9.27
N GLU A 202 2.59 41.92 10.20
CA GLU A 202 1.76 41.53 11.35
C GLU A 202 1.46 42.71 12.28
N THR A 203 2.44 43.60 12.48
CA THR A 203 2.25 44.84 13.24
C THR A 203 1.25 45.78 12.55
N GLN A 204 1.31 45.88 11.22
CA GLN A 204 0.32 46.65 10.44
C GLN A 204 -1.09 46.06 10.53
N VAL A 205 -1.25 44.73 10.43
CA VAL A 205 -2.56 44.09 10.58
C VAL A 205 -3.15 44.31 11.96
N LYS A 206 -2.32 44.25 13.02
CA LYS A 206 -2.76 44.55 14.39
C LYS A 206 -3.26 45.99 14.50
N ALA A 207 -2.57 46.94 13.90
CA ALA A 207 -3.02 48.34 13.85
C ALA A 207 -4.35 48.50 13.09
N LEU A 208 -4.53 47.80 11.97
CA LEU A 208 -5.78 47.79 11.19
C LEU A 208 -6.94 47.08 11.89
N GLY A 209 -6.67 46.19 12.84
CA GLY A 209 -7.67 45.53 13.69
C GLY A 209 -8.24 46.44 14.78
N GLU A 210 -7.49 47.46 15.20
CA GLU A 210 -7.90 48.42 16.23
C GLU A 210 -7.77 49.88 15.75
N PRO A 211 -8.41 50.25 14.62
CA PRO A 211 -8.14 51.51 13.94
C PRO A 211 -8.52 52.72 14.81
N GLU A 212 -9.62 52.64 15.55
CA GLU A 212 -10.06 53.70 16.46
C GLU A 212 -9.06 53.93 17.61
N LYS A 213 -8.47 52.86 18.16
CA LYS A 213 -7.45 52.99 19.22
C LYS A 213 -6.19 53.67 18.70
N ILE A 214 -5.75 53.35 17.48
CA ILE A 214 -4.56 53.97 16.89
C ILE A 214 -4.84 55.43 16.47
N LYS A 215 -6.01 55.72 15.90
CA LYS A 215 -6.40 57.09 15.51
C LYS A 215 -6.51 58.03 16.72
N THR A 216 -7.07 57.54 17.83
CA THR A 216 -7.22 58.29 19.09
C THR A 216 -5.95 58.36 19.94
N LYS A 217 -4.92 57.54 19.65
CA LYS A 217 -3.66 57.53 20.40
C LYS A 217 -2.99 58.91 20.36
N PRO A 218 -2.61 59.49 21.52
CA PRO A 218 -2.12 60.86 21.57
C PRO A 218 -0.72 61.00 20.93
N GLY A 219 -0.46 62.19 20.38
CA GLY A 219 0.87 62.62 19.98
C GLY A 219 1.72 63.13 21.15
N LEU A 220 2.91 63.62 20.82
CA LEU A 220 3.83 64.28 21.72
C LEU A 220 3.32 65.68 22.07
N SER A 221 3.54 66.11 23.30
CA SER A 221 3.22 67.45 23.77
C SER A 221 4.42 68.39 23.57
N ILE A 222 4.17 69.68 23.36
CA ILE A 222 5.22 70.71 23.31
C ILE A 222 5.47 71.32 24.69
N LEU A 223 6.69 71.80 24.91
CA LEU A 223 7.14 72.51 26.11
C LEU A 223 6.78 74.00 26.03
N SER A 224 6.54 74.60 27.19
CA SER A 224 6.27 76.03 27.33
C SER A 224 7.55 76.84 27.46
N LYS A 225 7.59 78.03 26.84
CA LYS A 225 8.67 79.00 27.02
C LYS A 225 8.47 79.82 28.30
N LEU A 226 9.55 80.34 28.86
CA LEU A 226 9.51 81.39 29.87
C LEU A 226 9.08 82.71 29.21
N SER A 227 8.04 83.34 29.74
CA SER A 227 7.59 84.66 29.31
C SER A 227 8.04 85.73 30.28
N ALA A 228 8.73 86.75 29.79
CA ALA A 228 9.04 87.95 30.55
C ALA A 228 9.01 89.16 29.61
N ASP A 229 8.36 90.24 30.03
CA ASP A 229 8.47 91.55 29.38
C ASP A 229 9.55 92.35 30.10
N PHE A 230 10.60 92.73 29.38
CA PHE A 230 11.74 93.44 29.95
C PHE A 230 11.69 94.95 29.70
N THR A 231 10.67 95.47 29.01
CA THR A 231 10.64 96.86 28.54
C THR A 231 10.74 97.83 29.70
N ASP A 232 9.89 97.66 30.72
CA ASP A 232 9.88 98.53 31.90
C ASP A 232 11.04 98.22 32.86
N LEU A 233 11.56 96.99 32.82
CA LEU A 233 12.71 96.56 33.60
C LEU A 233 14.01 97.22 33.09
N GLU A 234 14.17 97.32 31.78
CA GLU A 234 15.27 98.06 31.13
C GLU A 234 15.26 99.53 31.54
N GLU A 235 14.09 100.16 31.47
CA GLU A 235 13.94 101.55 31.88
C GLU A 235 14.29 101.74 33.36
N THR A 236 13.80 100.86 34.23
CA THR A 236 14.08 100.90 35.68
C THR A 236 15.56 100.69 35.99
N CYS A 237 16.24 99.75 35.30
CA CYS A 237 17.66 99.50 35.48
C CYS A 237 18.54 100.69 35.03
N ASN A 238 18.12 101.43 34.00
CA ASN A 238 18.87 102.55 33.43
C ASN A 238 18.56 103.90 34.07
N ASN A 239 17.34 104.13 34.55
CA ASN A 239 16.94 105.41 35.15
C ASN A 239 17.74 105.70 36.41
N THR A 240 18.36 106.89 36.50
CA THR A 240 19.09 107.33 37.70
C THR A 240 18.52 108.64 38.21
N VAL A 241 18.48 108.78 39.54
CA VAL A 241 18.20 110.08 40.19
C VAL A 241 19.44 110.46 40.99
N GLN A 242 20.16 111.52 40.57
CA GLN A 242 21.22 112.13 41.36
C GLN A 242 20.58 112.98 42.48
N GLY A 243 20.74 112.56 43.72
CA GLY A 243 20.23 113.30 44.89
C GLY A 243 21.36 114.02 45.63
N GLY A 244 21.58 115.30 45.32
CA GLY A 244 22.38 116.24 46.12
C GLY A 244 23.90 116.11 45.94
N SER A 245 24.65 117.20 46.08
CA SER A 245 26.12 117.07 46.12
C SER A 245 26.53 116.22 47.33
N GLN A 246 27.79 115.78 47.36
CA GLN A 246 28.37 115.17 48.57
C GLN A 246 28.11 116.05 49.80
N GLU A 247 28.18 117.38 49.64
CA GLU A 247 27.88 118.30 50.73
C GLU A 247 26.42 118.20 51.21
N ALA A 248 25.44 118.08 50.31
CA ALA A 248 24.02 117.95 50.69
C ALA A 248 23.73 116.61 51.40
N ILE A 249 24.39 115.52 50.97
CA ILE A 249 24.26 114.19 51.59
C ILE A 249 24.89 114.19 52.98
N GLU A 250 26.12 114.70 53.12
CA GLU A 250 26.82 114.78 54.40
C GLU A 250 26.08 115.67 55.40
N LEU A 251 25.57 116.82 54.94
CA LEU A 251 24.77 117.74 55.75
C LEU A 251 23.49 117.06 56.26
N LEU A 252 22.82 116.28 55.40
CA LEU A 252 21.63 115.54 55.78
C LEU A 252 21.93 114.37 56.72
N GLN A 253 22.99 113.60 56.45
CA GLN A 253 23.42 112.51 57.34
C GLN A 253 23.79 113.05 58.73
N GLN A 254 24.56 114.14 58.78
CA GLN A 254 24.90 114.80 60.03
C GLN A 254 23.64 115.26 60.78
N HIS A 255 22.66 115.80 60.06
CA HIS A 255 21.36 116.17 60.64
C HIS A 255 20.61 114.96 61.20
N ILE A 256 20.51 113.86 60.45
CA ILE A 256 19.87 112.62 60.89
C ILE A 256 20.53 112.10 62.16
N THR A 257 21.86 111.94 62.17
CA THR A 257 22.61 111.43 63.33
C THR A 257 22.47 112.32 64.56
N SER A 258 22.48 113.65 64.36
CA SER A 258 22.47 114.60 65.47
C SER A 258 21.08 114.76 66.08
N HIS A 259 20.02 114.76 65.26
CA HIS A 259 18.70 115.25 65.67
C HIS A 259 17.56 114.24 65.57
N ILE A 260 17.69 113.16 64.79
CA ILE A 260 16.63 112.17 64.63
C ILE A 260 16.99 110.93 65.48
N ARG A 261 16.02 110.43 66.26
CA ARG A 261 16.19 109.32 67.22
C ARG A 261 15.41 108.08 66.80
N SER A 262 15.44 107.76 65.51
CA SER A 262 14.84 106.57 64.90
C SER A 262 15.87 105.79 64.08
N ASN A 263 15.52 104.58 63.61
CA ASN A 263 16.39 103.87 62.67
C ASN A 263 16.46 104.61 61.33
N GLU A 264 17.47 104.30 60.51
CA GLU A 264 17.74 105.04 59.28
C GLU A 264 16.56 105.05 58.29
N LYS A 265 15.78 103.95 58.25
CA LYS A 265 14.58 103.84 57.41
C LYS A 265 13.49 104.81 57.87
N GLU A 266 13.13 104.75 59.16
CA GLU A 266 12.13 105.64 59.76
C GLU A 266 12.57 107.11 59.69
N ALA A 267 13.87 107.40 59.80
CA ALA A 267 14.42 108.74 59.66
C ALA A 267 14.25 109.28 58.23
N LYS A 268 14.58 108.49 57.21
CA LYS A 268 14.40 108.87 55.80
C LYS A 268 12.92 109.03 55.43
N GLU A 269 12.05 108.15 55.93
CA GLU A 269 10.59 108.26 55.74
C GLU A 269 10.02 109.51 56.39
N PHE A 270 10.44 109.81 57.63
CA PHE A 270 10.07 111.04 58.32
C PHE A 270 10.52 112.28 57.56
N ILE A 271 11.77 112.31 57.07
CA ILE A 271 12.29 113.46 56.30
C ILE A 271 11.54 113.61 54.98
N ALA A 272 11.28 112.52 54.25
CA ALA A 272 10.49 112.59 53.02
C ALA A 272 9.08 113.13 53.27
N ALA A 273 8.44 112.70 54.36
CA ALA A 273 7.14 113.23 54.79
C ALA A 273 7.22 114.70 55.23
N ALA A 274 8.30 115.10 55.92
CA ALA A 274 8.55 116.47 56.34
C ALA A 274 8.79 117.40 55.14
N VAL A 275 9.58 116.98 54.14
CA VAL A 275 9.78 117.69 52.86
C VAL A 275 8.45 117.87 52.15
N LYS A 276 7.64 116.82 52.07
CA LYS A 276 6.30 116.88 51.48
C LYS A 276 5.38 117.85 52.24
N ALA A 277 5.42 117.84 53.58
CA ALA A 277 4.63 118.75 54.42
C ALA A 277 5.13 120.21 54.33
N GLN A 278 6.43 120.42 54.15
CA GLN A 278 7.04 121.73 53.92
C GLN A 278 6.58 122.37 52.60
N GLY A 279 6.24 121.54 51.60
CA GLY A 279 5.59 121.90 50.34
C GLY A 279 6.50 122.60 49.32
N SER A 280 7.37 123.49 49.77
CA SER A 280 8.39 124.18 48.96
C SER A 280 9.66 124.42 49.77
N LYS A 281 10.80 124.45 49.09
CA LYS A 281 12.08 124.86 49.69
C LYS A 281 12.15 126.38 50.00
N GLU A 282 11.25 127.16 49.41
CA GLU A 282 11.19 128.62 49.55
C GLU A 282 10.41 129.08 50.78
N THR A 283 9.68 128.19 51.44
CA THR A 283 8.86 128.50 52.62
C THR A 283 9.72 129.04 53.77
N ALA A 284 9.34 130.17 54.36
CA ALA A 284 10.15 130.88 55.36
C ALA A 284 10.10 130.25 56.77
N SER A 285 9.02 129.52 57.09
CA SER A 285 8.81 128.87 58.38
C SER A 285 8.75 127.34 58.26
N CYS A 286 9.14 126.65 59.32
CA CYS A 286 9.14 125.20 59.41
C CYS A 286 7.71 124.65 59.57
N ALA A 287 7.30 123.74 58.70
CA ALA A 287 5.96 123.13 58.71
C ALA A 287 5.69 122.22 59.92
N LEU A 288 6.74 121.82 60.67
CA LEU A 288 6.60 120.97 61.86
C LEU A 288 6.44 121.78 63.16
N CYS A 289 7.29 122.79 63.39
CA CYS A 289 7.30 123.53 64.65
C CYS A 289 6.80 124.98 64.52
N GLY A 290 6.56 125.48 63.31
CA GLY A 290 6.05 126.83 63.04
C GLY A 290 7.08 127.96 63.20
N GLN A 291 8.34 127.66 63.53
CA GLN A 291 9.41 128.66 63.68
C GLN A 291 9.99 129.08 62.33
N ASP A 292 10.49 130.31 62.25
CA ASP A 292 11.22 130.81 61.08
C ASP A 292 12.56 130.06 60.90
N LEU A 293 12.91 129.72 59.65
CA LEU A 293 14.12 128.98 59.33
C LEU A 293 15.34 129.91 59.26
N SER A 294 16.36 129.61 60.07
CA SER A 294 17.67 130.25 59.94
C SER A 294 18.35 129.86 58.62
N ALA A 295 19.40 130.59 58.24
CA ALA A 295 20.17 130.29 57.03
C ALA A 295 20.71 128.84 57.04
N ASP A 296 21.21 128.36 58.18
CA ASP A 296 21.72 127.00 58.33
C ASP A 296 20.61 125.95 58.23
N ALA A 297 19.44 126.23 58.83
CA ALA A 297 18.28 125.34 58.73
C ALA A 297 17.74 125.27 57.29
N LYS A 298 17.80 126.38 56.54
CA LYS A 298 17.38 126.41 55.14
C LYS A 298 18.30 125.59 54.24
N ALA A 299 19.61 125.59 54.47
CA ALA A 299 20.54 124.72 53.74
C ALA A 299 20.24 123.22 53.94
N ILE A 300 19.85 122.82 55.16
CA ILE A 300 19.41 121.45 55.46
C ILE A 300 18.10 121.12 54.74
N VAL A 301 17.12 122.02 54.76
CA VAL A 301 15.83 121.82 54.05
C VAL A 301 16.03 121.76 52.54
N ASP A 302 16.91 122.59 51.96
CA ASP A 302 17.28 122.54 50.55
C ASP A 302 17.92 121.19 50.20
N ALA A 303 18.86 120.71 51.02
CA ALA A 303 19.46 119.39 50.87
C ALA A 303 18.40 118.27 50.94
N MET A 304 17.44 118.37 51.86
CA MET A 304 16.32 117.42 51.98
C MET A 304 15.43 117.42 50.73
N PHE A 305 15.11 118.58 50.14
CA PHE A 305 14.29 118.67 48.92
C PHE A 305 15.01 118.16 47.68
N VAL A 306 16.32 118.36 47.59
CA VAL A 306 17.13 117.83 46.49
C VAL A 306 17.19 116.30 46.57
N ILE A 307 17.30 115.74 47.78
CA ILE A 307 17.42 114.28 48.00
C ILE A 307 16.06 113.57 47.95
N PHE A 308 14.99 114.13 48.54
CA PHE A 308 13.64 113.51 48.61
C PHE A 308 12.64 114.14 47.64
N ASN A 309 12.92 114.02 46.34
CA ASN A 309 12.05 114.51 45.27
C ASN A 309 11.00 113.46 44.81
N ALA A 310 10.00 113.89 44.01
CA ALA A 310 8.94 113.00 43.50
C ALA A 310 9.48 111.87 42.61
N SER A 311 10.50 112.16 41.78
CA SER A 311 11.15 111.20 40.89
C SER A 311 11.93 110.12 41.65
N TYR A 312 12.57 110.46 42.78
CA TYR A 312 13.25 109.52 43.67
C TYR A 312 12.27 108.51 44.31
N THR A 313 11.12 109.00 44.78
CA THR A 313 10.08 108.14 45.38
C THR A 313 9.47 107.21 44.33
N GLN A 314 9.24 107.72 43.11
CA GLN A 314 8.71 106.93 42.00
C GLN A 314 9.70 105.83 41.57
N LEU A 315 10.98 106.15 41.35
CA LEU A 315 11.99 105.15 40.96
C LEU A 315 12.15 104.03 42.00
N ARG A 316 12.11 104.35 43.31
CA ARG A 316 12.14 103.31 44.37
C ARG A 316 10.92 102.40 44.36
N LYS A 317 9.75 102.95 44.02
CA LYS A 317 8.52 102.18 43.84
C LYS A 317 8.65 101.27 42.61
N ASP A 318 9.05 101.82 41.48
CA ASP A 318 9.23 101.07 40.23
C ASP A 318 10.25 99.93 40.42
N ILE A 319 11.37 100.17 41.12
CA ILE A 319 12.33 99.11 41.49
C ILE A 319 11.67 98.02 42.35
N SER A 320 10.81 98.39 43.31
CA SER A 320 10.14 97.43 44.18
C SER A 320 9.13 96.57 43.39
N ASP A 321 8.31 97.22 42.57
CA ASP A 321 7.32 96.57 41.71
C ASP A 321 8.02 95.61 40.71
N ARG A 322 9.16 96.01 40.13
CA ARG A 322 9.95 95.17 39.21
C ARG A 322 10.68 94.01 39.90
N VAL A 323 11.07 94.16 41.16
CA VAL A 323 11.63 93.04 41.96
C VAL A 323 10.55 92.00 42.23
N GLU A 324 9.32 92.42 42.58
CA GLU A 324 8.19 91.50 42.77
C GLU A 324 7.84 90.77 41.46
N GLU A 325 7.76 91.48 40.33
CA GLU A 325 7.53 90.87 39.01
C GLU A 325 8.64 89.90 38.60
N LEU A 326 9.90 90.21 38.92
CA LEU A 326 11.00 89.29 38.68
C LEU A 326 10.87 88.03 39.52
N ASP A 327 10.49 88.12 40.80
CA ASP A 327 10.27 86.94 41.68
C ASP A 327 9.14 86.02 41.19
N GLU A 328 8.18 86.52 40.40
CA GLU A 328 7.14 85.70 39.78
C GLU A 328 7.67 84.77 38.66
N ILE A 329 8.85 85.06 38.09
CA ILE A 329 9.47 84.22 37.07
C ILE A 329 10.07 82.97 37.73
N ASP A 330 9.30 81.89 37.74
CA ASP A 330 9.70 80.61 38.35
C ASP A 330 10.31 79.65 37.31
N ALA A 331 11.59 79.85 36.99
CA ALA A 331 12.32 78.99 36.06
C ALA A 331 12.48 77.55 36.57
N ALA A 332 12.53 77.34 37.89
CA ALA A 332 12.62 76.00 38.48
C ALA A 332 11.32 75.22 38.27
N ARG A 333 10.15 75.87 38.45
CA ARG A 333 8.85 75.27 38.14
C ARG A 333 8.68 75.02 36.65
N ALA A 334 9.14 75.92 35.79
CA ALA A 334 9.12 75.72 34.34
C ALA A 334 9.93 74.48 33.94
N ASP A 335 11.14 74.27 34.50
CA ASP A 335 11.92 73.05 34.28
C ASP A 335 11.20 71.80 34.80
N ALA A 336 10.66 71.81 36.02
CA ALA A 336 9.93 70.66 36.56
C ALA A 336 8.74 70.25 35.67
N GLN A 337 8.01 71.23 35.13
CA GLN A 337 6.95 70.99 34.15
C GLN A 337 7.51 70.44 32.84
N ALA A 338 8.64 70.97 32.36
CA ALA A 338 9.29 70.50 31.15
C ALA A 338 9.76 69.04 31.27
N GLN A 339 10.42 68.67 32.38
CA GLN A 339 10.88 67.30 32.65
C GLN A 339 9.71 66.31 32.65
N THR A 340 8.59 66.68 33.28
CA THR A 340 7.36 65.85 33.27
C THR A 340 6.86 65.58 31.84
N VAL A 341 6.90 66.60 30.97
CA VAL A 341 6.50 66.46 29.57
C VAL A 341 7.52 65.62 28.78
N ILE A 342 8.82 65.79 29.03
CA ILE A 342 9.90 65.03 28.37
C ILE A 342 9.80 63.54 28.69
N GLU A 343 9.60 63.17 29.95
CA GLU A 343 9.40 61.78 30.37
C GLU A 343 8.16 61.17 29.70
N ALA A 344 7.03 61.88 29.75
CA ALA A 344 5.80 61.43 29.11
C ALA A 344 5.95 61.27 27.59
N ASN A 345 6.67 62.18 26.94
CA ASN A 345 6.94 62.12 25.51
C ASN A 345 7.88 60.98 25.14
N THR A 346 8.90 60.69 25.96
CA THR A 346 9.82 59.57 25.74
C THR A 346 9.06 58.24 25.68
N VAL A 347 8.17 58.01 26.64
CA VAL A 347 7.31 56.81 26.67
C VAL A 347 6.38 56.75 25.45
N LYS A 348 5.75 57.88 25.08
CA LYS A 348 4.89 57.95 23.88
C LYS A 348 5.69 57.65 22.61
N HIS A 349 6.90 58.17 22.47
CA HIS A 349 7.74 57.99 21.30
C HIS A 349 8.18 56.53 21.14
N GLU A 350 8.66 55.89 22.21
CA GLU A 350 8.98 54.45 22.22
C GLU A 350 7.80 53.59 21.78
N ASP A 351 6.59 53.94 22.23
CA ASP A 351 5.39 53.20 21.85
C ASP A 351 4.92 53.49 20.40
N TRP A 352 5.32 54.62 19.81
CA TRP A 352 5.08 54.93 18.39
C TRP A 352 6.12 54.30 17.46
N LEU A 353 7.35 54.04 17.91
CA LEU A 353 8.41 53.38 17.11
C LEU A 353 8.04 51.99 16.59
N LYS A 354 7.01 51.35 17.17
CA LYS A 354 6.43 50.09 16.66
C LYS A 354 5.74 50.26 15.30
N TYR A 355 5.31 51.47 14.97
CA TYR A 355 4.46 51.75 13.81
C TYR A 355 5.12 52.68 12.78
N ILE A 356 5.96 53.61 13.26
CA ILE A 356 6.65 54.60 12.43
C ILE A 356 8.16 54.47 12.60
N ASP A 357 8.88 54.58 11.49
CA ASP A 357 10.34 54.63 11.49
C ASP A 357 10.76 56.10 11.51
N THR A 358 10.94 56.67 12.72
CA THR A 358 11.39 58.04 12.91
C THR A 358 12.80 58.05 13.48
N ALA A 359 13.78 58.35 12.62
CA ALA A 359 15.17 58.56 13.01
C ALA A 359 15.30 59.95 13.69
N GLY A 360 15.05 60.03 14.99
CA GLY A 360 15.23 61.26 15.74
C GLY A 360 15.22 61.05 17.25
N SER A 361 16.27 61.51 17.92
CA SER A 361 16.31 61.58 19.39
C SER A 361 15.53 62.80 19.88
N LEU A 362 14.74 62.65 20.93
CA LEU A 362 14.10 63.78 21.63
C LEU A 362 15.09 64.57 22.50
N ASP A 363 16.31 64.07 22.72
CA ASP A 363 17.31 64.72 23.57
C ASP A 363 17.99 65.92 22.88
N VAL A 364 17.83 67.12 23.46
CA VAL A 364 18.40 68.37 22.92
C VAL A 364 19.53 68.95 23.76
N GLY A 365 19.68 68.51 25.01
CA GLY A 365 20.51 69.18 26.02
C GLY A 365 19.80 69.34 27.37
N ASP A 366 20.51 69.96 28.31
CA ASP A 366 20.17 69.97 29.74
C ASP A 366 19.40 71.23 30.14
N LEU A 367 18.06 71.16 30.04
CA LEU A 367 17.15 72.23 30.43
C LEU A 367 17.25 72.58 31.92
N THR A 368 17.55 71.60 32.78
CA THR A 368 17.71 71.82 34.23
C THR A 368 18.90 72.74 34.50
N LYS A 369 20.05 72.50 33.88
CA LYS A 369 21.21 73.40 33.99
C LYS A 369 20.90 74.83 33.51
N LEU A 370 20.12 74.97 32.43
CA LEU A 370 19.74 76.27 31.91
C LEU A 370 18.78 76.99 32.87
N ALA A 371 17.79 76.29 33.44
CA ALA A 371 16.90 76.84 34.44
C ALA A 371 17.63 77.25 35.73
N GLU A 372 18.55 76.43 36.23
CA GLU A 372 19.42 76.79 37.36
C GLU A 372 20.24 78.06 37.07
N ASN A 373 20.73 78.22 35.83
CA ASN A 373 21.42 79.43 35.43
C ASN A 373 20.48 80.65 35.40
N VAL A 374 19.23 80.51 34.91
CA VAL A 374 18.22 81.57 34.96
C VAL A 374 17.98 82.01 36.41
N VAL A 375 17.71 81.06 37.33
CA VAL A 375 17.50 81.35 38.76
C VAL A 375 18.71 82.08 39.37
N LYS A 376 19.92 81.64 39.02
CA LYS A 376 21.16 82.29 39.50
C LYS A 376 21.30 83.72 38.99
N LYS A 377 21.01 83.97 37.70
CA LYS A 377 21.09 85.32 37.11
C LYS A 377 19.98 86.24 37.62
N GLN A 378 18.77 85.72 37.80
CA GLN A 378 17.63 86.39 38.42
C GLN A 378 17.98 86.86 39.84
N GLY A 379 18.49 85.97 40.70
CA GLY A 379 18.91 86.33 42.05
C GLY A 379 20.05 87.36 42.08
N GLY A 380 20.96 87.33 41.10
CA GLY A 380 21.98 88.35 40.89
C GLY A 380 21.38 89.71 40.54
N LEU A 381 20.42 89.74 39.62
CA LEU A 381 19.72 90.96 39.20
C LEU A 381 18.89 91.57 40.33
N ILE A 382 18.12 90.76 41.06
CA ILE A 382 17.33 91.20 42.22
C ILE A 382 18.24 91.81 43.30
N LYS A 383 19.41 91.22 43.54
CA LYS A 383 20.39 91.76 44.49
C LYS A 383 20.87 93.15 44.07
N GLN A 384 21.14 93.37 42.77
CA GLN A 384 21.55 94.68 42.27
C GLN A 384 20.41 95.69 42.28
N LEU A 385 19.18 95.29 41.93
CA LEU A 385 18.00 96.15 42.03
C LEU A 385 17.74 96.57 43.49
N THR A 386 17.92 95.66 44.44
CA THR A 386 17.83 95.97 45.87
C THR A 386 18.90 96.97 46.30
N ALA A 387 20.14 96.84 45.81
CA ALA A 387 21.19 97.83 46.04
C ALA A 387 20.86 99.18 45.40
N LYS A 388 20.36 99.20 44.16
CA LYS A 388 19.90 100.39 43.44
C LYS A 388 18.72 101.09 44.14
N ARG A 389 17.88 100.33 44.85
CA ARG A 389 16.83 100.90 45.71
C ARG A 389 17.41 101.74 46.84
N GLU A 390 18.56 101.34 47.39
CA GLU A 390 19.25 102.11 48.45
C GLU A 390 20.12 103.23 47.88
N ASP A 391 20.65 103.07 46.66
CA ASP A 391 21.40 104.08 45.90
C ASP A 391 20.89 104.20 44.46
N THR A 392 20.04 105.20 44.21
CA THR A 392 19.40 105.44 42.91
C THR A 392 20.35 105.96 41.82
N SER A 393 21.66 106.08 42.09
CA SER A 393 22.68 106.41 41.10
C SER A 393 23.26 105.20 40.36
N ILE A 394 23.05 103.98 40.89
CA ILE A 394 23.54 102.74 40.30
C ILE A 394 22.83 102.48 38.97
N VAL A 395 23.58 102.21 37.90
CA VAL A 395 23.07 101.70 36.62
C VAL A 395 23.33 100.19 36.55
N ILE A 396 22.32 99.41 36.14
CA ILE A 396 22.41 97.95 36.05
C ILE A 396 22.31 97.52 34.59
N ASP A 397 23.42 97.19 33.95
CA ASP A 397 23.46 96.78 32.55
C ASP A 397 23.87 95.30 32.39
N THR A 398 24.98 94.91 33.03
CA THR A 398 25.55 93.57 32.89
C THR A 398 24.64 92.48 33.44
N GLU A 399 24.12 92.62 34.66
CA GLU A 399 23.23 91.62 35.26
C GLU A 399 21.89 91.49 34.54
N LEU A 400 21.39 92.61 33.99
CA LEU A 400 20.17 92.61 33.17
C LEU A 400 20.40 91.86 31.85
N THR A 401 21.52 92.12 31.18
CA THR A 401 21.90 91.45 29.94
C THR A 401 22.13 89.96 30.17
N ASP A 402 22.86 89.59 31.22
CA ASP A 402 23.12 88.20 31.58
C ASP A 402 21.82 87.42 31.89
N PHE A 403 20.86 88.06 32.57
CA PHE A 403 19.56 87.46 32.85
C PHE A 403 18.75 87.21 31.58
N LYS A 404 18.65 88.20 30.68
CA LYS A 404 17.98 88.03 29.38
C LYS A 404 18.59 86.92 28.54
N LEU A 405 19.92 86.90 28.42
CA LEU A 405 20.64 85.84 27.69
C LEU A 405 20.38 84.45 28.29
N SER A 406 20.21 84.35 29.62
CA SER A 406 19.87 83.08 30.26
C SER A 406 18.45 82.62 29.91
N ILE A 407 17.47 83.52 29.86
CA ILE A 407 16.09 83.23 29.43
C ILE A 407 16.07 82.83 27.95
N ASP A 408 16.78 83.55 27.09
CA ASP A 408 16.89 83.24 25.66
C ASP A 408 17.51 81.87 25.42
N ALA A 409 18.58 81.53 26.14
CA ALA A 409 19.22 80.21 26.04
C ALA A 409 18.26 79.07 26.44
N TYR A 410 17.51 79.23 27.54
CA TYR A 410 16.49 78.27 27.96
C TYR A 410 15.40 78.13 26.89
N ASN A 411 14.85 79.26 26.42
CA ASN A 411 13.78 79.26 25.41
C ASN A 411 14.22 78.71 24.05
N GLN A 412 15.49 78.89 23.68
CA GLN A 412 16.06 78.28 22.48
C GLN A 412 16.17 76.76 22.61
N GLN A 413 16.57 76.25 23.78
CA GLN A 413 16.63 74.82 24.06
C GLN A 413 15.23 74.18 24.02
N VAL A 414 14.22 74.87 24.57
CA VAL A 414 12.79 74.52 24.48
C VAL A 414 12.31 74.46 23.03
N GLU A 415 12.66 75.46 22.20
CA GLU A 415 12.25 75.51 20.79
C GLU A 415 12.82 74.34 19.98
N GLN A 416 14.09 73.99 20.22
CA GLN A 416 14.73 72.85 19.55
C GLN A 416 14.02 71.53 19.90
N TYR A 417 13.60 71.36 21.16
CA TYR A 417 12.85 70.18 21.57
C TYR A 417 11.48 70.14 20.89
N ASN A 418 10.75 71.27 20.90
CA ASN A 418 9.43 71.37 20.28
C ASN A 418 9.48 71.06 18.79
N THR A 419 10.48 71.55 18.07
CA THR A 419 10.68 71.25 16.64
C THR A 419 10.79 69.74 16.40
N ARG A 420 11.53 69.00 17.23
CA ARG A 420 11.68 67.55 17.10
C ARG A 420 10.38 66.81 17.44
N ALA A 421 9.68 67.25 18.49
CA ALA A 421 8.39 66.68 18.86
C ALA A 421 7.34 66.88 17.75
N GLU A 422 7.35 68.03 17.08
CA GLU A 422 6.47 68.34 15.95
C GLU A 422 6.77 67.47 14.73
N LEU A 423 8.04 67.28 14.36
CA LEU A 423 8.42 66.37 13.27
C LEU A 423 7.93 64.93 13.50
N ILE A 424 8.02 64.45 14.74
CA ILE A 424 7.49 63.14 15.10
C ILE A 424 5.95 63.14 15.05
N ASN A 425 5.30 64.21 15.50
CA ASN A 425 3.84 64.36 15.40
C ASN A 425 3.36 64.37 13.94
N GLU A 426 4.09 64.97 13.00
CA GLU A 426 3.78 64.89 11.57
C GLU A 426 3.87 63.44 11.04
N ALA A 427 4.89 62.69 11.45
CA ALA A 427 5.02 61.27 11.08
C ALA A 427 3.88 60.42 11.67
N ILE A 428 3.50 60.69 12.93
CA ILE A 428 2.34 60.06 13.59
C ILE A 428 1.06 60.36 12.78
N GLN A 429 0.84 61.61 12.39
CA GLN A 429 -0.36 62.01 11.65
C GLN A 429 -0.41 61.36 10.26
N LYS A 430 0.71 61.36 9.52
CA LYS A 430 0.83 60.65 8.24
C LYS A 430 0.49 59.16 8.36
N TYR A 431 0.95 58.51 9.42
CA TYR A 431 0.62 57.11 9.67
C TYR A 431 -0.87 56.92 9.96
N LYS A 432 -1.46 57.77 10.82
CA LYS A 432 -2.90 57.73 11.14
C LYS A 432 -3.78 57.91 9.90
N ASP A 433 -3.41 58.83 9.01
CA ASP A 433 -4.15 59.12 7.79
C ASP A 433 -4.04 57.97 6.76
N ALA A 434 -2.93 57.23 6.78
CA ALA A 434 -2.70 56.08 5.91
C ALA A 434 -3.43 54.79 6.35
N ILE A 435 -4.06 54.78 7.54
CA ILE A 435 -4.83 53.63 8.06
C ILE A 435 -6.09 53.43 7.20
N ASP A 436 -6.03 52.42 6.33
CA ASP A 436 -7.11 52.01 5.44
C ASP A 436 -7.48 50.55 5.72
N VAL A 437 -8.60 50.35 6.41
CA VAL A 437 -9.09 49.02 6.83
C VAL A 437 -9.38 48.12 5.62
N SER A 438 -9.69 48.69 4.45
CA SER A 438 -9.97 47.91 3.23
C SER A 438 -8.74 47.12 2.74
N LYS A 439 -7.52 47.55 3.10
CA LYS A 439 -6.27 46.88 2.74
C LYS A 439 -5.91 45.72 3.66
N LYS A 440 -6.65 45.51 4.75
CA LYS A 440 -6.36 44.48 5.75
C LYS A 440 -6.23 43.08 5.11
N GLN A 441 -7.18 42.71 4.26
CA GLN A 441 -7.18 41.42 3.57
C GLN A 441 -5.94 41.24 2.67
N VAL A 442 -5.57 42.28 1.92
CA VAL A 442 -4.38 42.25 1.04
C VAL A 442 -3.09 42.07 1.84
N ILE A 443 -2.99 42.68 3.02
CA ILE A 443 -1.83 42.52 3.90
C ILE A 443 -1.82 41.12 4.54
N GLU A 444 -2.97 40.59 4.94
CA GLU A 444 -3.10 39.21 5.42
C GLU A 444 -2.68 38.18 4.36
N GLU A 445 -3.03 38.41 3.09
CA GLU A 445 -2.55 37.59 1.96
C GLU A 445 -1.02 37.66 1.80
N LYS A 446 -0.41 38.84 1.95
CA LYS A 446 1.06 38.97 1.95
C LYS A 446 1.73 38.25 3.11
N ILE A 447 1.11 38.27 4.30
CA ILE A 447 1.60 37.50 5.46
C ILE A 447 1.52 36.00 5.17
N ALA A 448 0.43 35.52 4.56
CA ALA A 448 0.29 34.12 4.17
C ALA A 448 1.36 33.72 3.13
N ASP A 449 1.65 34.59 2.16
CA ASP A 449 2.69 34.37 1.16
C ASP A 449 4.09 34.31 1.79
N ALA A 450 4.40 35.24 2.71
CA ALA A 450 5.64 35.26 3.46
C ALA A 450 5.80 34.00 4.33
N LYS A 451 4.74 33.57 5.03
CA LYS A 451 4.75 32.31 5.81
C LYS A 451 5.05 31.10 4.94
N THR A 452 4.46 31.04 3.75
CA THR A 452 4.71 29.98 2.76
C THR A 452 6.17 29.98 2.31
N ALA A 453 6.74 31.15 2.00
CA ALA A 453 8.15 31.29 1.61
C ALA A 453 9.10 30.90 2.74
N ILE A 454 8.81 31.28 3.99
CA ILE A 454 9.61 30.90 5.17
C ILE A 454 9.58 29.38 5.38
N ALA A 455 8.39 28.77 5.31
CA ALA A 455 8.25 27.32 5.43
C ALA A 455 9.04 26.58 4.34
N ARG A 456 9.09 27.12 3.11
CA ARG A 456 9.89 26.59 1.99
C ARG A 456 11.40 26.63 2.27
N CYS A 457 11.87 27.63 3.04
CA CYS A 457 13.26 27.77 3.44
C CYS A 457 13.65 26.84 4.59
N GLY A 458 12.71 26.34 5.39
CA GLY A 458 12.97 25.40 6.48
C GLY A 458 13.44 24.03 5.99
N GLU A 459 14.16 23.28 6.84
CA GLU A 459 14.53 21.89 6.55
C GLU A 459 13.31 21.00 6.24
N PRO A 460 12.19 21.06 7.01
CA PRO A 460 10.99 20.29 6.69
C PRO A 460 10.40 20.63 5.31
N GLY A 461 10.37 21.91 4.92
CA GLY A 461 9.85 22.32 3.62
C GLY A 461 10.76 21.89 2.46
N ARG A 462 12.08 21.92 2.64
CA ARG A 462 13.03 21.43 1.62
C ARG A 462 12.92 19.92 1.42
N ASP A 463 12.87 19.15 2.50
CA ASP A 463 12.68 17.70 2.44
C ASP A 463 11.35 17.35 1.75
N LEU A 464 10.26 18.02 2.15
CA LEU A 464 8.94 17.79 1.59
C LEU A 464 8.89 18.03 0.08
N VAL A 465 9.50 19.12 -0.40
CA VAL A 465 9.53 19.39 -1.85
C VAL A 465 10.36 18.37 -2.60
N LYS A 466 11.50 17.92 -2.03
CA LYS A 466 12.29 16.86 -2.64
C LYS A 466 11.49 15.57 -2.73
N ARG A 467 10.88 15.12 -1.62
CA ARG A 467 10.02 13.92 -1.56
C ARG A 467 8.85 14.02 -2.54
N ALA A 468 8.16 15.16 -2.60
CA ALA A 468 7.06 15.39 -3.54
C ALA A 468 7.51 15.29 -5.00
N THR A 469 8.66 15.88 -5.34
CA THR A 469 9.20 15.87 -6.70
C THR A 469 9.63 14.47 -7.11
N ASP A 470 10.34 13.75 -6.24
CA ASP A 470 10.83 12.40 -6.49
C ASP A 470 9.65 11.41 -6.59
N ASN A 471 8.69 11.49 -5.66
CA ASN A 471 7.53 10.59 -5.63
C ASN A 471 6.56 10.82 -6.79
N ALA A 472 6.42 12.06 -7.31
CA ALA A 472 5.55 12.34 -8.45
C ALA A 472 5.90 11.48 -9.67
N LYS A 473 7.20 11.33 -9.96
CA LYS A 473 7.66 10.45 -11.05
C LYS A 473 7.46 8.98 -10.72
N VAL A 474 7.83 8.56 -9.50
CA VAL A 474 7.69 7.16 -9.05
C VAL A 474 6.22 6.71 -9.09
N LEU A 475 5.28 7.55 -8.69
CA LEU A 475 3.86 7.23 -8.68
C LEU A 475 3.33 6.96 -10.10
N VAL A 476 3.70 7.80 -11.07
CA VAL A 476 3.33 7.63 -12.48
C VAL A 476 3.96 6.36 -13.07
N ASP A 477 5.27 6.18 -12.85
CA ASP A 477 6.02 5.03 -13.39
C ASP A 477 5.51 3.70 -12.80
N THR A 478 5.24 3.65 -11.49
CA THR A 478 4.72 2.46 -10.81
C THR A 478 3.27 2.15 -11.20
N GLU A 479 2.41 3.16 -11.40
CA GLU A 479 1.04 2.95 -11.90
C GLU A 479 1.04 2.38 -13.32
N ALA A 480 1.87 2.94 -14.21
CA ALA A 480 2.02 2.45 -15.57
C ALA A 480 2.55 1.02 -15.59
N ALA A 481 3.58 0.72 -14.78
CA ALA A 481 4.13 -0.63 -14.65
C ALA A 481 3.11 -1.62 -14.10
N TYR A 482 2.31 -1.23 -13.11
CA TYR A 482 1.25 -2.09 -12.56
C TYR A 482 0.15 -2.38 -13.57
N LYS A 483 -0.33 -1.37 -14.30
CA LYS A 483 -1.32 -1.55 -15.38
C LYS A 483 -0.79 -2.46 -16.48
N LYS A 484 0.48 -2.28 -16.87
CA LYS A 484 1.13 -3.15 -17.85
C LYS A 484 1.22 -4.59 -17.35
N ALA A 485 1.64 -4.83 -16.12
CA ALA A 485 1.71 -6.17 -15.54
C ALA A 485 0.34 -6.87 -15.52
N LEU A 486 -0.76 -6.14 -15.27
CA LEU A 486 -2.12 -6.68 -15.36
C LEU A 486 -2.49 -7.10 -16.79
N GLN A 487 -2.12 -6.31 -17.79
CA GLN A 487 -2.33 -6.63 -19.21
C GLN A 487 -1.49 -7.84 -19.64
N ASP A 488 -0.23 -7.87 -19.25
CA ASP A 488 0.70 -8.97 -19.54
C ASP A 488 0.21 -10.28 -18.88
N PHE A 489 -0.31 -10.20 -17.65
CA PHE A 489 -0.93 -11.33 -16.96
C PHE A 489 -2.18 -11.83 -17.68
N ALA A 490 -3.09 -10.94 -18.08
CA ALA A 490 -4.29 -11.32 -18.84
C ALA A 490 -3.92 -11.99 -20.18
N THR A 491 -2.93 -11.44 -20.88
CA THR A 491 -2.41 -11.99 -22.15
C THR A 491 -1.80 -13.38 -21.94
N ALA A 492 -1.01 -13.56 -20.88
CA ALA A 492 -0.43 -14.85 -20.54
C ALA A 492 -1.51 -15.90 -20.19
N GLN A 493 -2.56 -15.50 -19.46
CA GLN A 493 -3.69 -16.38 -19.17
C GLN A 493 -4.43 -16.79 -20.45
N GLU A 494 -4.72 -15.85 -21.34
CA GLU A 494 -5.37 -16.12 -22.62
C GLU A 494 -4.53 -17.07 -23.50
N ALA A 495 -3.22 -16.87 -23.56
CA ALA A 495 -2.31 -17.75 -24.29
C ALA A 495 -2.35 -19.19 -23.76
N ILE A 496 -2.33 -19.39 -22.44
CA ILE A 496 -2.44 -20.71 -21.81
C ILE A 496 -3.78 -21.35 -22.14
N ILE A 497 -4.88 -20.61 -22.00
CA ILE A 497 -6.23 -21.11 -22.30
C ILE A 497 -6.32 -21.55 -23.77
N ASN A 498 -5.79 -20.75 -24.71
CA ASN A 498 -5.78 -21.09 -26.12
C ASN A 498 -4.90 -22.33 -26.41
N GLN A 499 -3.74 -22.45 -25.77
CA GLN A 499 -2.87 -23.62 -25.89
C GLN A 499 -3.58 -24.92 -25.44
N HIS A 500 -4.32 -24.86 -24.33
CA HIS A 500 -5.15 -25.97 -23.87
C HIS A 500 -6.28 -26.28 -24.85
N LYS A 501 -7.00 -25.25 -25.35
CA LYS A 501 -8.06 -25.41 -26.35
C LYS A 501 -7.57 -26.14 -27.61
N ASP A 502 -6.43 -25.72 -28.15
CA ASP A 502 -5.85 -26.30 -29.37
C ASP A 502 -5.48 -27.78 -29.15
N THR A 503 -4.92 -28.09 -27.97
CA THR A 503 -4.55 -29.46 -27.59
C THR A 503 -5.80 -30.35 -27.43
N ILE A 504 -6.84 -29.83 -26.79
CA ILE A 504 -8.13 -30.53 -26.63
C ILE A 504 -8.73 -30.85 -28.00
N ASN A 505 -8.82 -29.85 -28.89
CA ASN A 505 -9.39 -30.02 -30.22
C ASN A 505 -8.57 -30.98 -31.08
N THR A 506 -7.24 -30.94 -30.99
CA THR A 506 -6.36 -31.89 -31.68
C THR A 506 -6.61 -33.33 -31.21
N ALA A 507 -6.80 -33.54 -29.90
CA ALA A 507 -7.11 -34.87 -29.36
C ALA A 507 -8.51 -35.36 -29.77
N LEU A 508 -9.51 -34.47 -29.78
CA LEU A 508 -10.87 -34.78 -30.22
C LEU A 508 -10.90 -35.16 -31.71
N GLU A 509 -10.26 -34.37 -32.58
CA GLU A 509 -10.18 -34.61 -34.01
C GLU A 509 -9.45 -35.92 -34.33
N TYR A 510 -8.31 -36.17 -33.67
CA TYR A 510 -7.53 -37.40 -33.84
C TYR A 510 -8.36 -38.65 -33.50
N CYS A 511 -9.20 -38.58 -32.47
CA CYS A 511 -10.07 -39.69 -32.08
C CYS A 511 -11.44 -39.71 -32.79
N GLY A 512 -11.64 -38.90 -33.84
CA GLY A 512 -12.82 -38.94 -34.68
C GLY A 512 -14.07 -38.32 -34.07
N ALA A 513 -13.92 -37.40 -33.10
CA ALA A 513 -15.06 -36.66 -32.55
C ALA A 513 -15.78 -35.86 -33.64
N LYS A 514 -17.11 -35.84 -33.60
CA LYS A 514 -17.95 -35.01 -34.48
C LYS A 514 -18.30 -33.65 -33.85
N PHE A 515 -17.47 -33.20 -32.93
CA PHE A 515 -17.62 -31.95 -32.21
C PHE A 515 -16.26 -31.39 -31.80
N ARG A 516 -16.18 -30.07 -31.60
CA ARG A 516 -14.98 -29.37 -31.12
C ARG A 516 -15.33 -28.29 -30.09
N ILE A 517 -14.34 -27.84 -29.33
CA ILE A 517 -14.42 -26.67 -28.45
C ILE A 517 -14.36 -25.41 -29.30
N ASP A 518 -15.44 -24.62 -29.30
CA ASP A 518 -15.55 -23.36 -30.04
C ASP A 518 -15.11 -22.16 -29.18
N GLY A 519 -15.61 -22.07 -27.94
CA GLY A 519 -15.18 -21.10 -26.94
C GLY A 519 -14.53 -21.81 -25.75
N LEU A 520 -13.40 -21.28 -25.27
CA LEU A 520 -12.82 -21.60 -23.97
C LEU A 520 -12.37 -20.26 -23.36
N GLN A 521 -13.14 -19.74 -22.41
CA GLN A 521 -12.93 -18.38 -21.90
C GLN A 521 -12.99 -18.34 -20.38
N GLN A 522 -12.21 -17.43 -19.81
CA GLN A 522 -12.28 -17.12 -18.39
C GLN A 522 -13.44 -16.15 -18.14
N GLY A 523 -14.29 -16.48 -17.16
CA GLY A 523 -15.33 -15.60 -16.65
C GLY A 523 -15.10 -15.26 -15.17
N THR A 524 -15.80 -14.22 -14.71
CA THR A 524 -15.93 -13.87 -13.29
C THR A 524 -17.41 -13.67 -12.98
N ARG A 525 -17.86 -14.12 -11.81
CA ARG A 525 -19.27 -13.98 -11.42
C ARG A 525 -19.49 -12.65 -10.70
N GLY A 526 -19.42 -11.55 -11.46
CA GLY A 526 -19.79 -10.20 -11.03
C GLY A 526 -19.06 -9.73 -9.76
N ASN A 527 -19.79 -9.62 -8.65
CA ASN A 527 -19.23 -9.23 -7.34
C ASN A 527 -18.23 -10.23 -6.76
N SER A 528 -18.20 -11.47 -7.25
CA SER A 528 -17.19 -12.46 -6.88
C SER A 528 -15.95 -12.32 -7.77
N THR A 529 -14.78 -12.17 -7.13
CA THR A 529 -13.47 -12.16 -7.79
C THR A 529 -12.97 -13.56 -8.14
N GLU A 530 -13.78 -14.62 -7.93
CA GLU A 530 -13.38 -15.99 -8.25
C GLU A 530 -13.46 -16.25 -9.76
N PRO A 531 -12.32 -16.53 -10.42
CA PRO A 531 -12.32 -16.85 -11.84
C PRO A 531 -12.82 -18.28 -12.09
N TYR A 532 -13.46 -18.48 -13.24
CA TYR A 532 -13.90 -19.78 -13.71
C TYR A 532 -13.64 -19.93 -15.22
N ILE A 533 -13.61 -21.15 -15.73
CA ILE A 533 -13.55 -21.41 -17.18
C ILE A 533 -14.92 -21.86 -17.67
N GLU A 534 -15.39 -21.25 -18.75
CA GLU A 534 -16.58 -21.67 -19.49
C GLU A 534 -16.17 -22.10 -20.90
N TYR A 535 -16.81 -23.17 -21.38
CA TYR A 535 -16.60 -23.67 -22.73
C TYR A 535 -17.92 -23.84 -23.49
N SER A 536 -17.84 -23.76 -24.81
CA SER A 536 -18.92 -24.10 -25.74
C SER A 536 -18.44 -25.16 -26.73
N LEU A 537 -19.37 -26.00 -27.18
CA LEU A 537 -19.13 -26.99 -28.21
C LEU A 537 -19.78 -26.56 -29.53
N GLU A 538 -19.11 -26.90 -30.62
CA GLU A 538 -19.65 -26.85 -31.98
C GLU A 538 -19.79 -28.29 -32.47
N LEU A 539 -21.00 -28.71 -32.81
CA LEU A 539 -21.28 -29.99 -33.46
C LEU A 539 -21.11 -29.82 -34.98
N GLN A 540 -20.52 -30.79 -35.66
CA GLN A 540 -20.08 -30.59 -37.05
C GLN A 540 -20.58 -31.67 -38.01
N GLY A 541 -20.89 -31.27 -39.25
CA GLY A 541 -21.28 -32.18 -40.34
C GLY A 541 -22.79 -32.40 -40.50
N GLY A 542 -23.63 -31.48 -40.01
CA GLY A 542 -25.02 -31.36 -40.44
C GLY A 542 -25.17 -30.59 -41.76
N GLU A 543 -26.40 -30.19 -42.11
CA GLU A 543 -26.62 -29.15 -43.14
C GLU A 543 -26.29 -27.73 -42.61
N GLN A 544 -26.17 -27.58 -41.28
CA GLN A 544 -25.73 -26.38 -40.56
C GLN A 544 -25.00 -26.82 -39.28
N ASP A 545 -23.90 -26.13 -38.93
CA ASP A 545 -23.22 -26.32 -37.64
C ASP A 545 -24.03 -25.67 -36.51
N ALA A 546 -24.11 -26.33 -35.35
CA ALA A 546 -24.88 -25.85 -34.20
C ALA A 546 -23.94 -25.57 -33.02
N GLN A 547 -24.01 -24.33 -32.49
CA GLN A 547 -23.30 -23.94 -31.27
C GLN A 547 -24.13 -24.28 -30.03
N LEU A 548 -23.51 -24.98 -29.08
CA LEU A 548 -24.09 -25.33 -27.79
C LEU A 548 -23.18 -24.82 -26.67
N THR A 549 -23.70 -23.99 -25.78
CA THR A 549 -22.97 -23.60 -24.57
C THR A 549 -23.06 -24.73 -23.54
N ALA A 550 -22.02 -24.93 -22.72
CA ALA A 550 -22.02 -25.98 -21.71
C ALA A 550 -23.17 -25.89 -20.67
N SER A 551 -23.77 -24.70 -20.54
CA SER A 551 -24.95 -24.42 -19.71
C SER A 551 -26.28 -24.90 -20.32
N SER A 552 -26.31 -25.36 -21.57
CA SER A 552 -27.54 -25.65 -22.34
C SER A 552 -27.84 -27.15 -22.55
N GLY A 553 -27.38 -28.04 -21.67
CA GLY A 553 -27.78 -29.45 -21.68
C GLY A 553 -26.91 -30.34 -22.57
N LEU A 554 -25.58 -30.21 -22.47
CA LEU A 554 -24.61 -31.08 -23.16
C LEU A 554 -24.86 -32.59 -22.94
N GLY A 555 -25.40 -32.95 -21.77
CA GLY A 555 -25.72 -34.33 -21.43
C GLY A 555 -26.86 -34.94 -22.24
N ASP A 556 -27.74 -34.13 -22.83
CA ASP A 556 -28.85 -34.65 -23.64
C ASP A 556 -28.44 -34.91 -25.10
N ILE A 557 -27.29 -34.38 -25.53
CA ILE A 557 -26.85 -34.37 -26.92
C ILE A 557 -25.68 -35.33 -27.16
N LEU A 558 -24.71 -35.40 -26.25
CA LEU A 558 -23.55 -36.29 -26.38
C LEU A 558 -23.84 -37.68 -25.80
N SER A 559 -23.36 -38.74 -26.47
CA SER A 559 -23.43 -40.13 -26.02
C SER A 559 -22.48 -40.49 -24.87
N ASP A 560 -22.64 -41.66 -24.25
CA ASP A 560 -21.73 -42.17 -23.19
C ASP A 560 -20.29 -42.44 -23.64
N GLY A 561 -20.06 -42.54 -24.95
CA GLY A 561 -18.73 -42.57 -25.54
C GLY A 561 -18.16 -41.17 -25.73
N GLU A 562 -18.92 -40.26 -26.34
CA GLU A 562 -18.49 -38.89 -26.63
C GLU A 562 -18.23 -38.07 -25.36
N ARG A 563 -19.02 -38.28 -24.31
CA ARG A 563 -18.84 -37.65 -23.00
C ARG A 563 -17.57 -38.13 -22.29
N ASN A 564 -17.16 -39.38 -22.53
CA ASN A 564 -15.90 -39.92 -22.03
C ASN A 564 -14.70 -39.46 -22.88
N LEU A 565 -14.87 -39.36 -24.20
CA LEU A 565 -13.87 -38.79 -25.12
C LEU A 565 -13.57 -37.32 -24.82
N LEU A 566 -14.60 -36.50 -24.58
CA LEU A 566 -14.43 -35.12 -24.12
C LEU A 566 -13.65 -35.08 -22.81
N ALA A 567 -13.99 -35.96 -21.87
CA ALA A 567 -13.31 -36.01 -20.59
C ALA A 567 -11.83 -36.39 -20.73
N PHE A 568 -11.55 -37.35 -21.60
CA PHE A 568 -10.19 -37.72 -21.97
C PHE A 568 -9.46 -36.55 -22.62
N ALA A 569 -10.06 -35.80 -23.55
CA ALA A 569 -9.36 -34.71 -24.24
C ALA A 569 -8.93 -33.58 -23.28
N PHE A 570 -9.78 -33.25 -22.30
CA PHE A 570 -9.39 -32.34 -21.22
C PHE A 570 -8.27 -32.93 -20.36
N PHE A 571 -8.39 -34.19 -19.92
CA PHE A 571 -7.34 -34.86 -19.14
C PHE A 571 -6.02 -34.92 -19.89
N TRP A 572 -6.06 -35.26 -21.18
CA TRP A 572 -4.93 -35.30 -22.09
C TRP A 572 -4.22 -33.96 -22.14
N SER A 573 -4.98 -32.88 -22.33
CA SER A 573 -4.45 -31.52 -22.30
C SER A 573 -3.76 -31.18 -20.97
N LEU A 574 -4.32 -31.62 -19.84
CA LEU A 574 -3.66 -31.46 -18.55
C LEU A 574 -2.33 -32.23 -18.48
N VAL A 575 -2.28 -33.46 -18.98
CA VAL A 575 -1.07 -34.31 -18.94
C VAL A 575 0.04 -33.74 -19.81
N VAL A 576 -0.23 -33.38 -21.06
CA VAL A 576 0.83 -33.01 -22.02
C VAL A 576 1.46 -31.64 -21.73
N HIS A 577 0.80 -30.80 -20.92
CA HIS A 577 1.34 -29.52 -20.45
C HIS A 577 2.10 -29.63 -19.11
N GLN A 578 2.25 -30.84 -18.57
CA GLN A 578 3.13 -31.12 -17.42
C GLN A 578 4.56 -31.44 -17.84
N ASP A 579 5.49 -31.40 -16.89
CA ASP A 579 6.81 -32.04 -17.05
C ASP A 579 6.64 -33.57 -17.03
N LEU A 580 6.52 -34.17 -18.21
CA LEU A 580 6.29 -35.61 -18.38
C LEU A 580 7.36 -36.46 -17.68
N SER A 581 8.60 -35.97 -17.57
CA SER A 581 9.71 -36.69 -16.94
C SER A 581 9.56 -36.87 -15.42
N LYS A 582 8.60 -36.17 -14.81
CA LYS A 582 8.23 -36.25 -13.39
C LYS A 582 6.79 -36.68 -13.18
N THR A 583 6.07 -36.97 -14.26
CA THR A 583 4.62 -37.19 -14.22
C THR A 583 4.29 -38.67 -14.29
N ILE A 584 3.53 -39.14 -13.30
CA ILE A 584 2.91 -40.46 -13.25
C ILE A 584 1.47 -40.30 -13.72
N VAL A 585 1.06 -41.12 -14.68
CA VAL A 585 -0.32 -41.11 -15.21
C VAL A 585 -0.99 -42.45 -14.97
N ILE A 586 -2.20 -42.41 -14.43
CA ILE A 586 -3.01 -43.59 -14.16
C ILE A 586 -4.33 -43.48 -14.93
N PHE A 587 -4.63 -44.49 -15.75
CA PHE A 587 -5.94 -44.68 -16.37
C PHE A 587 -6.65 -45.84 -15.69
N ASP A 588 -7.63 -45.55 -14.82
CA ASP A 588 -8.41 -46.56 -14.07
C ASP A 588 -9.76 -46.82 -14.74
N ASP A 589 -9.86 -47.94 -15.45
CA ASP A 589 -10.99 -48.33 -16.30
C ASP A 589 -11.42 -47.17 -17.24
N PRO A 590 -10.54 -46.72 -18.16
CA PRO A 590 -10.74 -45.49 -18.95
C PRO A 590 -11.84 -45.60 -20.02
N LEU A 591 -12.47 -46.76 -20.18
CA LEU A 591 -13.48 -47.05 -21.18
C LEU A 591 -14.86 -47.19 -20.52
N SER A 592 -15.81 -46.32 -20.89
CA SER A 592 -17.25 -46.57 -20.76
C SER A 592 -17.72 -47.34 -21.98
N SER A 593 -18.60 -48.33 -21.79
CA SER A 593 -19.16 -49.21 -22.83
C SER A 593 -19.40 -48.53 -24.20
N ILE A 594 -18.54 -48.74 -25.22
CA ILE A 594 -18.83 -48.71 -26.68
C ILE A 594 -17.54 -48.86 -27.54
N ASP A 595 -17.73 -49.40 -28.75
CA ASP A 595 -16.84 -49.39 -29.94
C ASP A 595 -15.41 -50.02 -29.90
N ARG A 596 -14.69 -49.88 -31.03
CA ARG A 596 -13.37 -50.40 -31.39
C ARG A 596 -12.41 -49.28 -31.84
N ASP A 597 -12.92 -48.23 -32.49
CA ASP A 597 -12.11 -47.13 -33.01
C ASP A 597 -11.53 -46.28 -31.87
N TRP A 598 -12.34 -45.99 -30.85
CA TRP A 598 -11.92 -45.29 -29.63
C TRP A 598 -10.81 -46.04 -28.86
N ARG A 599 -10.88 -47.38 -28.80
CA ARG A 599 -9.90 -48.21 -28.09
C ARG A 599 -8.52 -48.14 -28.72
N THR A 600 -8.49 -48.15 -30.05
CA THR A 600 -7.26 -48.01 -30.83
C THR A 600 -6.69 -46.60 -30.65
N CYS A 601 -7.54 -45.57 -30.75
CA CYS A 601 -7.12 -44.18 -30.50
C CYS A 601 -6.49 -43.99 -29.12
N LEU A 602 -7.16 -44.50 -28.07
CA LEU A 602 -6.65 -44.41 -26.71
C LEU A 602 -5.30 -45.11 -26.58
N ALA A 603 -5.15 -46.33 -27.09
CA ALA A 603 -3.87 -47.05 -27.03
C ALA A 603 -2.73 -46.31 -27.76
N GLU A 604 -3.02 -45.66 -28.90
CA GLU A 604 -2.04 -44.82 -29.61
C GLU A 604 -1.66 -43.57 -28.82
N LYS A 605 -2.62 -42.89 -28.17
CA LYS A 605 -2.33 -41.75 -27.29
C LYS A 605 -1.54 -42.15 -26.05
N LEU A 606 -1.82 -43.32 -25.48
CA LEU A 606 -1.03 -43.88 -24.38
C LEU A 606 0.42 -44.16 -24.82
N LYS A 607 0.60 -44.65 -26.05
CA LYS A 607 1.93 -44.81 -26.66
C LYS A 607 2.64 -43.47 -26.84
N GLU A 608 1.93 -42.44 -27.28
CA GLU A 608 2.48 -41.09 -27.44
C GLU A 608 3.05 -40.55 -26.12
N LEU A 609 2.37 -40.76 -24.98
CA LEU A 609 2.93 -40.39 -23.65
C LEU A 609 4.21 -41.16 -23.33
N HIS A 610 4.21 -42.46 -23.58
CA HIS A 610 5.39 -43.30 -23.35
C HIS A 610 6.60 -42.82 -24.17
N ASP A 611 6.38 -42.59 -25.46
CA ASP A 611 7.41 -42.16 -26.40
C ASP A 611 7.92 -40.74 -26.06
N ASN A 612 7.06 -39.86 -25.55
CA ASN A 612 7.39 -38.49 -25.14
C ASN A 612 8.05 -38.38 -23.76
N GLY A 613 8.51 -39.50 -23.18
CA GLY A 613 9.34 -39.46 -21.98
C GLY A 613 8.58 -39.37 -20.67
N LEU A 614 7.31 -39.80 -20.63
CA LEU A 614 6.57 -39.95 -19.37
C LEU A 614 7.35 -40.83 -18.37
N ASP A 615 7.37 -40.41 -17.09
CA ASP A 615 8.02 -41.12 -16.00
C ASP A 615 7.42 -42.53 -15.82
N GLN A 616 6.11 -42.59 -15.56
CA GLN A 616 5.42 -43.87 -15.39
C GLN A 616 3.95 -43.85 -15.82
N LEU A 617 3.56 -44.86 -16.60
CA LEU A 617 2.19 -45.08 -17.05
C LEU A 617 1.58 -46.33 -16.40
N PHE A 618 0.37 -46.19 -15.86
CA PHE A 618 -0.45 -47.29 -15.36
C PHE A 618 -1.78 -47.33 -16.10
N VAL A 619 -2.09 -48.45 -16.74
CA VAL A 619 -3.37 -48.70 -17.40
C VAL A 619 -4.05 -49.85 -16.67
N LEU A 620 -5.20 -49.58 -16.04
CA LEU A 620 -5.97 -50.58 -15.32
C LEU A 620 -7.27 -50.81 -16.08
N THR A 621 -7.56 -52.05 -16.47
CA THR A 621 -8.73 -52.36 -17.29
C THR A 621 -9.33 -53.71 -16.93
N HIS A 622 -10.65 -53.85 -17.12
CA HIS A 622 -11.33 -55.15 -17.16
C HIS A 622 -11.64 -55.64 -18.58
N TYR A 623 -11.39 -54.81 -19.59
CA TYR A 623 -11.58 -55.16 -21.00
C TYR A 623 -10.33 -55.88 -21.53
N ASP A 624 -10.49 -57.15 -21.84
CA ASP A 624 -9.46 -58.06 -22.33
C ASP A 624 -9.05 -57.70 -23.78
N ASP A 625 -10.01 -57.35 -24.62
CA ASP A 625 -9.78 -56.85 -25.98
C ASP A 625 -8.94 -55.55 -26.01
N PHE A 626 -9.23 -54.58 -25.14
CA PHE A 626 -8.42 -53.36 -25.02
C PHE A 626 -7.03 -53.66 -24.44
N ALA A 627 -6.93 -54.54 -23.44
CA ALA A 627 -5.65 -54.98 -22.89
C ALA A 627 -4.76 -55.57 -23.99
N GLN A 628 -5.33 -56.39 -24.88
CA GLN A 628 -4.62 -56.95 -26.04
C GLN A 628 -4.14 -55.86 -27.01
N VAL A 629 -5.01 -54.89 -27.34
CA VAL A 629 -4.66 -53.78 -28.24
C VAL A 629 -3.54 -52.93 -27.64
N ALA A 630 -3.61 -52.60 -26.35
CA ALA A 630 -2.60 -51.83 -25.65
C ALA A 630 -1.23 -52.52 -25.65
N CYS A 631 -1.17 -53.81 -25.27
CA CYS A 631 0.09 -54.59 -25.32
C CYS A 631 0.66 -54.72 -26.73
N ARG A 632 -0.20 -54.77 -27.77
CA ARG A 632 0.24 -54.85 -29.16
C ARG A 632 0.85 -53.54 -29.66
N ILE A 633 0.27 -52.40 -29.28
CA ILE A 633 0.72 -51.07 -29.72
C ILE A 633 1.95 -50.62 -28.90
N ILE A 634 1.93 -50.87 -27.59
CA ILE A 634 3.00 -50.48 -26.66
C ILE A 634 3.81 -51.73 -26.32
N SER A 635 4.91 -51.96 -27.05
CA SER A 635 5.79 -53.09 -26.78
C SER A 635 6.49 -52.96 -25.43
N GLY A 636 6.56 -54.05 -24.65
CA GLY A 636 7.32 -54.10 -23.40
C GLY A 636 6.58 -53.59 -22.17
N MET A 637 5.25 -53.44 -22.22
CA MET A 637 4.44 -53.21 -21.02
C MET A 637 4.66 -54.34 -20.00
N LYS A 638 4.72 -53.99 -18.72
CA LYS A 638 4.63 -54.98 -17.64
C LYS A 638 3.18 -55.40 -17.48
N GLU A 639 2.94 -56.70 -17.57
CA GLU A 639 1.61 -57.30 -17.57
C GLU A 639 1.32 -57.94 -16.20
N LEU A 640 0.34 -57.39 -15.50
CA LEU A 640 -0.05 -57.81 -14.16
C LEU A 640 -1.55 -58.13 -14.10
N THR A 641 -1.93 -58.97 -13.15
CA THR A 641 -3.31 -59.28 -12.81
C THR A 641 -3.57 -59.15 -11.31
N ILE A 642 -4.85 -59.03 -10.94
CA ILE A 642 -5.30 -59.12 -9.55
C ILE A 642 -6.21 -60.33 -9.40
N GLU A 643 -5.67 -61.37 -8.80
CA GLU A 643 -6.38 -62.63 -8.54
C GLU A 643 -7.00 -62.65 -7.15
N ASP A 644 -8.05 -63.43 -7.01
CA ASP A 644 -8.67 -63.72 -5.72
C ASP A 644 -8.26 -65.11 -5.25
N LYS A 645 -7.44 -65.14 -4.20
CA LYS A 645 -6.93 -66.38 -3.59
C LYS A 645 -7.85 -66.86 -2.45
N GLY A 646 -9.11 -66.42 -2.44
CA GLY A 646 -10.13 -66.81 -1.48
C GLY A 646 -10.05 -66.08 -0.14
N VAL A 647 -11.00 -66.37 0.76
CA VAL A 647 -11.17 -65.67 2.05
C VAL A 647 -9.93 -65.73 2.95
N ALA A 648 -9.16 -66.81 2.86
CA ALA A 648 -7.95 -67.00 3.65
C ALA A 648 -6.85 -65.98 3.30
N ASN A 649 -6.71 -65.62 2.02
CA ASN A 649 -5.56 -64.87 1.49
C ASN A 649 -5.93 -63.53 0.84
N GLY A 650 -7.22 -63.29 0.57
CA GLY A 650 -7.70 -62.09 -0.11
C GLY A 650 -7.20 -61.99 -1.55
N HIS A 651 -7.12 -60.75 -2.05
CA HIS A 651 -6.62 -60.48 -3.40
C HIS A 651 -5.10 -60.40 -3.46
N TRP A 652 -4.52 -60.86 -4.57
CA TRP A 652 -3.09 -60.95 -4.83
C TRP A 652 -2.74 -60.35 -6.18
N ILE A 653 -1.62 -59.64 -6.25
CA ILE A 653 -1.04 -59.16 -7.50
C ILE A 653 -0.11 -60.26 -8.02
N ASP A 654 -0.24 -60.61 -9.30
CA ASP A 654 0.65 -61.58 -9.95
C ASP A 654 1.01 -61.12 -11.37
N GLY A 655 2.11 -61.66 -11.90
CA GLY A 655 2.48 -61.48 -13.30
C GLY A 655 1.58 -62.35 -14.20
N VAL A 656 1.17 -61.82 -15.34
CA VAL A 656 0.33 -62.56 -16.29
C VAL A 656 0.76 -62.31 -17.73
N SER A 657 0.38 -63.21 -18.63
CA SER A 657 0.38 -62.96 -20.07
C SER A 657 -1.04 -62.58 -20.50
N ILE A 658 -1.25 -61.35 -20.94
CA ILE A 658 -2.52 -60.88 -21.48
C ILE A 658 -2.87 -61.67 -22.74
N GLU A 659 -1.87 -62.06 -23.53
CA GLU A 659 -2.08 -62.97 -24.66
C GLU A 659 -2.70 -64.30 -24.18
N ASP A 660 -2.24 -64.86 -23.06
CA ASP A 660 -2.82 -66.10 -22.50
C ASP A 660 -4.25 -65.91 -21.97
N ILE A 661 -4.57 -64.72 -21.45
CA ILE A 661 -5.94 -64.38 -20.99
C ILE A 661 -6.91 -64.26 -22.16
N VAL A 662 -6.47 -63.65 -23.26
CA VAL A 662 -7.30 -63.33 -24.44
C VAL A 662 -7.32 -64.49 -25.45
N ARG A 663 -6.51 -65.53 -25.25
CA ARG A 663 -6.53 -66.74 -26.09
C ARG A 663 -7.94 -67.28 -26.18
N ASP A 664 -8.42 -67.43 -27.41
CA ASP A 664 -9.67 -68.13 -27.73
C ASP A 664 -9.75 -69.41 -26.90
N GLU A 665 -10.93 -69.72 -26.35
CA GLU A 665 -11.21 -70.95 -25.62
C GLU A 665 -10.74 -72.19 -26.41
N GLN A 666 -10.73 -72.11 -27.74
CA GLN A 666 -10.15 -73.12 -28.61
C GLN A 666 -8.62 -73.25 -28.51
N PHE A 667 -7.87 -72.15 -28.48
CA PHE A 667 -6.42 -72.18 -28.33
C PHE A 667 -6.01 -72.64 -26.92
N ALA A 668 -6.74 -72.21 -25.89
CA ALA A 668 -6.53 -72.68 -24.52
C ALA A 668 -6.71 -74.21 -24.41
N ARG A 669 -7.75 -74.76 -25.06
CA ARG A 669 -7.96 -76.21 -25.16
C ARG A 669 -6.83 -76.92 -25.88
N ILE A 670 -6.41 -76.43 -27.04
CA ILE A 670 -5.29 -77.02 -27.80
C ILE A 670 -4.02 -77.03 -26.95
N LYS A 671 -3.70 -75.92 -26.28
CA LYS A 671 -2.50 -75.83 -25.44
C LYS A 671 -2.56 -76.76 -24.24
N MET A 672 -3.72 -76.89 -23.60
CA MET A 672 -3.93 -77.85 -22.51
C MET A 672 -3.68 -79.29 -22.99
N LEU A 673 -4.21 -79.66 -24.16
CA LEU A 673 -3.96 -80.97 -24.75
C LEU A 673 -2.48 -81.19 -25.08
N GLU A 674 -1.76 -80.19 -25.59
CA GLU A 674 -0.31 -80.28 -25.85
C GLU A 674 0.49 -80.53 -24.55
N LEU A 675 0.21 -79.76 -23.50
CA LEU A 675 0.84 -79.92 -22.20
C LEU A 675 0.56 -81.30 -21.61
N TYR A 676 -0.68 -81.79 -21.72
CA TYR A 676 -1.05 -83.12 -21.26
C TYR A 676 -0.37 -84.25 -22.04
N VAL A 677 -0.15 -84.06 -23.35
CA VAL A 677 0.61 -85.02 -24.16
C VAL A 677 2.08 -85.06 -23.74
N GLY A 678 2.68 -83.93 -23.36
CA GLY A 678 4.05 -83.85 -22.85
C GLY A 678 4.21 -84.38 -21.43
N ASP A 679 3.26 -84.09 -20.54
CA ASP A 679 3.22 -84.51 -19.14
C ASP A 679 1.77 -84.88 -18.72
N PRO A 680 1.46 -86.19 -18.64
CA PRO A 680 0.12 -86.66 -18.27
C PRO A 680 -0.30 -86.41 -16.82
N THR A 681 0.54 -85.77 -15.99
CA THR A 681 0.18 -85.36 -14.62
C THR A 681 -0.47 -83.97 -14.57
N THR A 682 -0.40 -83.21 -15.66
CA THR A 682 -0.88 -81.82 -15.74
C THR A 682 -2.40 -81.68 -15.58
N GLN A 683 -3.18 -82.74 -15.87
CA GLN A 683 -4.64 -82.74 -15.79
C GLN A 683 -5.21 -84.11 -15.42
N HIS A 684 -6.48 -84.15 -14.97
CA HIS A 684 -7.19 -85.41 -14.75
C HIS A 684 -7.68 -86.00 -16.09
N PRO A 685 -7.51 -87.32 -16.36
CA PRO A 685 -7.91 -87.95 -17.62
C PRO A 685 -9.37 -87.70 -18.04
N GLY A 686 -10.30 -87.67 -17.07
CA GLY A 686 -11.71 -87.36 -17.34
C GLY A 686 -11.96 -85.91 -17.80
N HIS A 687 -11.12 -84.95 -17.39
CA HIS A 687 -11.21 -83.58 -17.88
C HIS A 687 -10.70 -83.48 -19.33
N VAL A 688 -9.58 -84.15 -19.62
CA VAL A 688 -9.02 -84.26 -20.98
C VAL A 688 -10.03 -84.87 -21.95
N GLN A 689 -10.72 -85.94 -21.54
CA GLN A 689 -11.79 -86.58 -22.31
C GLN A 689 -12.91 -85.59 -22.68
N ALA A 690 -13.36 -84.73 -21.75
CA ALA A 690 -14.40 -83.74 -22.00
C ALA A 690 -13.94 -82.63 -22.97
N GLU A 691 -12.69 -82.16 -22.82
CA GLU A 691 -12.15 -81.07 -23.64
C GLU A 691 -11.81 -81.48 -25.07
N ILE A 692 -11.45 -82.75 -25.32
CA ILE A 692 -11.27 -83.29 -26.68
C ILE A 692 -12.53 -83.08 -27.53
N ARG A 693 -13.72 -83.39 -26.98
CA ARG A 693 -15.00 -83.17 -27.68
C ARG A 693 -15.16 -81.71 -28.06
N LYS A 694 -14.98 -80.80 -27.10
CA LYS A 694 -15.19 -79.36 -27.28
C LYS A 694 -14.20 -78.76 -28.30
N ALA A 695 -12.95 -79.23 -28.28
CA ALA A 695 -11.92 -78.82 -29.22
C ALA A 695 -12.28 -79.18 -30.67
N LEU A 696 -12.74 -80.41 -30.91
CA LEU A 696 -13.16 -80.85 -32.25
C LEU A 696 -14.44 -80.14 -32.72
N GLU A 697 -15.42 -79.97 -31.84
CA GLU A 697 -16.67 -79.27 -32.19
C GLU A 697 -16.42 -77.81 -32.55
N SER A 698 -15.62 -77.12 -31.75
CA SER A 698 -15.27 -75.72 -32.02
C SER A 698 -14.52 -75.59 -33.34
N ALA A 699 -13.54 -76.43 -33.64
CA ALA A 699 -12.81 -76.39 -34.91
C ALA A 699 -13.74 -76.57 -36.13
N LEU A 700 -14.65 -77.55 -36.07
CA LEU A 700 -15.61 -77.80 -37.15
C LEU A 700 -16.62 -76.66 -37.30
N LYS A 701 -17.13 -76.12 -36.19
CA LYS A 701 -18.06 -74.97 -36.19
C LYS A 701 -17.45 -73.75 -36.85
N HIS A 702 -16.18 -73.46 -36.58
CA HIS A 702 -15.47 -72.34 -37.18
C HIS A 702 -15.14 -72.59 -38.65
N LYS A 703 -14.52 -73.73 -39.00
CA LYS A 703 -14.11 -74.02 -40.40
C LYS A 703 -15.29 -74.23 -41.35
N TYR A 704 -16.40 -74.81 -40.88
CA TYR A 704 -17.55 -75.16 -41.71
C TYR A 704 -18.83 -74.40 -41.33
N TYR A 705 -18.70 -73.21 -40.71
CA TYR A 705 -19.81 -72.41 -40.19
C TYR A 705 -21.01 -72.30 -41.15
N GLN A 706 -20.75 -71.89 -42.40
CA GLN A 706 -21.80 -71.71 -43.40
C GLN A 706 -22.57 -73.00 -43.72
N LYS A 707 -21.88 -74.16 -43.70
CA LYS A 707 -22.48 -75.48 -44.00
C LYS A 707 -23.22 -76.05 -42.80
N LEU A 708 -22.82 -75.69 -41.58
CA LEU A 708 -23.37 -76.23 -40.33
C LEU A 708 -24.35 -75.27 -39.64
N GLN A 709 -24.64 -74.10 -40.23
CA GLN A 709 -25.40 -73.01 -39.61
C GLN A 709 -26.74 -73.46 -39.00
N ALA A 710 -27.49 -74.32 -39.70
CA ALA A 710 -28.77 -74.84 -39.23
C ALA A 710 -28.63 -75.71 -37.96
N LEU A 711 -27.58 -76.54 -37.88
CA LEU A 711 -27.30 -77.39 -36.73
C LEU A 711 -26.74 -76.59 -35.53
N ILE A 712 -25.96 -75.54 -35.81
CA ILE A 712 -25.38 -74.65 -34.79
C ILE A 712 -26.48 -73.80 -34.14
N ASN A 713 -27.29 -73.12 -34.96
CA ASN A 713 -28.31 -72.19 -34.45
C ASN A 713 -29.50 -72.89 -33.77
N GLY A 714 -29.77 -74.15 -34.14
CA GLY A 714 -30.83 -74.96 -33.51
C GLY A 714 -30.43 -75.64 -32.20
N ASN A 715 -29.18 -75.49 -31.75
CA ASN A 715 -28.61 -76.14 -30.55
C ASN A 715 -28.78 -77.68 -30.50
N ALA A 716 -28.97 -78.30 -31.68
CA ALA A 716 -29.37 -79.71 -31.82
C ALA A 716 -28.27 -80.60 -32.40
N GLY A 717 -27.24 -80.03 -33.03
CA GLY A 717 -26.13 -80.80 -33.59
C GLY A 717 -25.03 -81.06 -32.55
N TRP A 718 -24.58 -82.31 -32.47
CA TRP A 718 -23.42 -82.75 -31.69
C TRP A 718 -22.25 -83.04 -32.65
N LEU A 719 -21.05 -83.31 -32.13
CA LEU A 719 -19.87 -83.63 -32.95
C LEU A 719 -20.15 -84.66 -34.07
N ARG A 720 -20.95 -85.71 -33.78
CA ARG A 720 -21.34 -86.74 -34.77
C ARG A 720 -22.16 -86.15 -35.92
N ASP A 721 -23.06 -85.24 -35.61
CA ASP A 721 -23.97 -84.62 -36.58
C ASP A 721 -23.19 -83.68 -37.49
N TYR A 722 -22.17 -83.00 -36.95
CA TYR A 722 -21.28 -82.14 -37.74
C TYR A 722 -20.47 -82.96 -38.75
N ILE A 723 -19.83 -84.05 -38.32
CA ILE A 723 -18.99 -84.86 -39.22
C ILE A 723 -19.80 -85.69 -40.22
N LYS A 724 -21.08 -85.96 -39.93
CA LYS A 724 -22.00 -86.68 -40.82
C LYS A 724 -22.86 -85.76 -41.68
N HIS A 725 -22.79 -84.44 -41.51
CA HIS A 725 -23.58 -83.50 -42.27
C HIS A 725 -23.35 -83.70 -43.78
N VAL A 726 -24.42 -83.65 -44.56
CA VAL A 726 -24.41 -83.98 -46.00
C VAL A 726 -23.38 -83.17 -46.79
N ASP A 727 -23.17 -81.91 -46.40
CA ASP A 727 -22.23 -81.00 -47.06
C ASP A 727 -20.80 -81.00 -46.50
N VAL A 728 -20.59 -81.58 -45.31
CA VAL A 728 -19.29 -81.57 -44.61
C VAL A 728 -18.61 -82.93 -44.75
N LYS A 729 -19.37 -84.02 -44.62
CA LYS A 729 -18.85 -85.39 -44.70
C LYS A 729 -18.03 -85.65 -45.98
N PRO A 730 -18.46 -85.26 -47.20
CA PRO A 730 -17.66 -85.49 -48.41
C PRO A 730 -16.31 -84.77 -48.37
N ILE A 731 -16.25 -83.58 -47.75
CA ILE A 731 -15.02 -82.78 -47.60
C ILE A 731 -14.06 -83.47 -46.64
N LEU A 732 -14.58 -83.94 -45.50
CA LEU A 732 -13.79 -84.68 -44.52
C LEU A 732 -13.30 -86.04 -45.06
N GLN A 733 -14.03 -86.66 -45.99
CA GLN A 733 -13.59 -87.88 -46.65
C GLN A 733 -12.50 -87.60 -47.68
N ALA A 734 -12.63 -86.50 -48.44
CA ALA A 734 -11.64 -86.09 -49.43
C ALA A 734 -10.29 -85.69 -48.81
N ASN A 735 -10.31 -85.05 -47.64
CA ASN A 735 -9.07 -84.67 -46.94
C ASN A 735 -8.53 -85.79 -46.01
N GLY A 736 -9.16 -86.96 -45.97
CA GLY A 736 -8.74 -88.11 -45.15
C GLY A 736 -9.07 -88.02 -43.66
N SER A 737 -9.57 -86.89 -43.16
CA SER A 737 -9.82 -86.67 -41.72
C SER A 737 -11.05 -87.40 -41.19
N TYR A 738 -12.00 -87.80 -42.05
CA TYR A 738 -13.29 -88.38 -41.64
C TYR A 738 -13.17 -89.64 -40.79
N GLN A 739 -12.30 -90.58 -41.18
CA GLN A 739 -12.20 -91.86 -40.47
C GLN A 739 -11.69 -91.65 -39.05
N GLU A 740 -10.71 -90.77 -38.89
CA GLU A 740 -10.11 -90.47 -37.60
C GLU A 740 -11.04 -89.63 -36.73
N LEU A 741 -11.71 -88.62 -37.29
CA LEU A 741 -12.79 -87.90 -36.61
C LEU A 741 -13.89 -88.86 -36.14
N SER A 742 -14.34 -89.80 -36.98
CA SER A 742 -15.34 -90.80 -36.61
C SER A 742 -14.85 -91.72 -35.47
N ASN A 743 -13.57 -92.09 -35.47
CA ASN A 743 -12.97 -92.89 -34.40
C ASN A 743 -12.91 -92.11 -33.07
N LEU A 744 -12.43 -90.86 -33.10
CA LEU A 744 -12.34 -89.97 -31.93
C LEU A 744 -13.71 -89.69 -31.32
N CYS A 745 -14.70 -89.47 -32.19
CA CYS A 745 -16.09 -89.32 -31.80
C CYS A 745 -16.60 -90.53 -31.01
N THR A 746 -16.42 -91.76 -31.52
CA THR A 746 -16.91 -92.98 -30.87
C THR A 746 -16.12 -93.36 -29.62
N ALA A 747 -14.79 -93.19 -29.63
CA ALA A 747 -13.92 -93.58 -28.52
C ALA A 747 -13.94 -92.61 -27.33
N GLY A 748 -14.45 -91.37 -27.51
CA GLY A 748 -14.58 -90.34 -26.47
C GLY A 748 -15.52 -90.67 -25.29
N GLY A 749 -15.92 -91.92 -25.11
CA GLY A 749 -16.88 -92.34 -24.09
C GLY A 749 -18.34 -92.05 -24.48
N TRP A 750 -18.74 -92.43 -25.69
CA TRP A 750 -20.09 -92.15 -26.19
C TRP A 750 -21.18 -93.05 -25.59
N ALA A 751 -22.21 -92.40 -25.07
CA ALA A 751 -23.57 -92.92 -25.04
C ALA A 751 -24.53 -91.77 -25.38
N ASN A 752 -25.22 -91.91 -26.51
CA ASN A 752 -26.57 -91.33 -26.64
C ASN A 752 -27.43 -91.93 -25.52
N HIS A 753 -28.45 -91.20 -25.08
CA HIS A 753 -29.47 -91.67 -24.13
C HIS A 753 -29.77 -93.18 -24.29
N ASP A 754 -29.77 -93.88 -23.14
CA ASP A 754 -30.08 -95.29 -22.87
C ASP A 754 -28.90 -96.27 -22.70
N ASN A 755 -28.76 -96.73 -21.45
CA ASN A 755 -27.72 -97.62 -20.89
C ASN A 755 -26.44 -96.85 -20.38
N PRO A 756 -25.21 -97.42 -20.18
CA PRO A 756 -24.49 -97.19 -18.92
C PRO A 756 -23.19 -96.35 -19.03
N SER A 757 -22.41 -96.33 -17.94
CA SER A 757 -21.19 -95.54 -17.74
C SER A 757 -20.11 -95.77 -18.81
N ALA A 758 -19.85 -94.75 -19.63
CA ALA A 758 -18.58 -94.66 -20.34
C ALA A 758 -17.45 -94.71 -19.32
N THR A 759 -16.55 -95.69 -19.45
CA THR A 759 -15.35 -95.78 -18.62
C THR A 759 -14.55 -94.50 -18.82
N THR A 760 -14.29 -93.74 -17.75
CA THR A 760 -13.39 -92.58 -17.81
C THR A 760 -12.06 -93.04 -18.39
N PHE A 761 -11.47 -92.25 -19.28
CA PHE A 761 -10.14 -92.55 -19.80
C PHE A 761 -9.16 -92.84 -18.66
N ASP A 762 -8.36 -93.90 -18.80
CA ASP A 762 -7.12 -93.98 -18.04
C ASP A 762 -6.09 -92.98 -18.62
N GLN A 763 -5.00 -92.76 -17.89
CA GLN A 763 -3.98 -91.76 -18.27
C GLN A 763 -3.35 -92.05 -19.64
N SER A 764 -3.16 -93.32 -20.00
CA SER A 764 -2.59 -93.74 -21.29
C SER A 764 -3.56 -93.49 -22.44
N ALA A 765 -4.83 -93.84 -22.26
CA ALA A 765 -5.90 -93.58 -23.20
C ALA A 765 -6.09 -92.07 -23.42
N ALA A 766 -6.17 -91.27 -22.35
CA ALA A 766 -6.30 -89.82 -22.44
C ALA A 766 -5.13 -89.19 -23.20
N GLN A 767 -3.89 -89.61 -22.94
CA GLN A 767 -2.71 -89.09 -23.64
C GLN A 767 -2.71 -89.46 -25.12
N ASN A 768 -3.12 -90.69 -25.45
CA ASN A 768 -3.24 -91.17 -26.84
C ASN A 768 -4.31 -90.39 -27.61
N TYR A 769 -5.52 -90.26 -27.05
CA TYR A 769 -6.62 -89.54 -27.68
C TYR A 769 -6.36 -88.04 -27.78
N ALA A 770 -5.69 -87.41 -26.80
CA ALA A 770 -5.25 -86.02 -26.90
C ALA A 770 -4.27 -85.83 -28.07
N ARG A 771 -3.27 -86.70 -28.22
CA ARG A 771 -2.30 -86.66 -29.34
C ARG A 771 -2.98 -86.81 -30.70
N ARG A 772 -3.92 -87.76 -30.82
CA ARG A 772 -4.69 -87.98 -32.05
C ARG A 772 -5.59 -86.80 -32.38
N THR A 773 -6.20 -86.19 -31.36
CA THR A 773 -7.03 -84.98 -31.51
C THR A 773 -6.21 -83.81 -32.04
N LEU A 774 -5.02 -83.54 -31.48
CA LEU A 774 -4.12 -82.50 -31.96
C LEU A 774 -3.74 -82.71 -33.43
N LYS A 775 -3.38 -83.95 -33.81
CA LYS A 775 -3.05 -84.31 -35.20
C LYS A 775 -4.23 -84.05 -36.16
N VAL A 776 -5.44 -84.44 -35.77
CA VAL A 776 -6.64 -84.20 -36.59
C VAL A 776 -6.95 -82.72 -36.73
N LEU A 777 -6.75 -81.92 -35.68
CA LEU A 777 -6.95 -80.47 -35.74
C LEU A 777 -5.99 -79.79 -36.72
N GLU A 778 -4.77 -80.30 -36.88
CA GLU A 778 -3.82 -79.83 -37.90
C GLU A 778 -4.22 -80.24 -39.33
N GLU A 779 -4.85 -81.41 -39.50
CA GLU A 779 -5.27 -81.95 -40.80
C GLU A 779 -6.61 -81.38 -41.33
N LEU A 780 -7.48 -80.87 -40.43
CA LEU A 780 -8.92 -80.66 -40.60
C LEU A 780 -9.35 -79.62 -41.64
#